data_AF-A0AAD5VLM3-F1
#
_entry.id   AF-A0AAD5VLM3-F1
#
_cell.length_a   1.000
_cell.length_b   1.000
_cell.length_c   1.000
_cell.angle_alpha   90.00
_cell.angle_beta   90.00
_cell.angle_gamma   90.00
#
_symmetry.space_group_name_H-M   'P 1'
#
loop_
_entity.id
_entity.type
_entity.pdbx_description
1 polymer ?
#
loop_
_entity_poly.entity_id
_entity_poly.type
_entity_poly.pdbx_seq_one_letter_code
_entity_poly.pdbx_strand_id
1 'polypeptide(L)'
;MTDNTYRFTENQDWFSHNIPSWAPLLKDIKERTSCPRALEIGSWEGRSAVFLLKALCNPEGSIVCIDHFDLLTTAAGRDRFDKIQHNLQVAGNSNFRIMPQFSFPALMSLLTEEIGRAKPGFDWIYIDGSHEADDTLLDGELCWRLARNGAIVIFDDYHWDAQPEDSSHHPRRGVDAFLQLHAGEYTMLSDSDNYQVVLRKTTDMRIGFLVDGDQRGRSLADDFSYGINLALAIDSPFVMPAAVAIQTVVQHTRGRISIYIIDCGLTEDDKETLNRCLPRSSDVTLSFLCLPDDSIASELGPSWAKLDLFHILPIERVLYLDADVLVRHDISPLWQFDLHDRALGAIPDVGHPMGHNSFEKHPYFNAGVLLMNLTKIRETGSRLLERGREMQNAKFRDQDALNEHFKDWVPVSLRWNAQGLGTYASYPSADRKRLKLDEMNDPSIIHFTGPVNPSLAETLNPYVQPPVAKPWGYLGSPGHPFYQEWWEALAKTPYAGYAASELRIKRNEEAVEKRINEAAEEFRSKVSETRVHLAQWYQVAAPRKSSTGGSPSIDKPCFIKLITGTQSDKFPTLDLLLNTITPEPASNRVSYRLMGSSTILCPRCGPQFLTDSNSLSNEVSTIMATIDVRIYRLQQIPIRELPSPYRRPSINSTPMGLGIRRILRSGVNQPNLYTEELSLLHDLVFVNYAARMTHLVLICSLIEWFSNVPYEFTAWINIDIGQSLAGNFVPVSKVPLDSHCIHHRASCCGCGNVRENNDYLLA
;
A
#
# COMPACT_ATOMS: atom_id res chain seq x y z
N MET A 1 82.96 -1.70 -6.46
CA MET A 1 82.19 -2.53 -7.39
C MET A 1 80.81 -2.66 -6.79
N THR A 2 79.73 -2.42 -7.53
CA THR A 2 78.39 -2.81 -7.06
C THR A 2 78.28 -4.32 -7.17
N ASP A 3 77.72 -4.95 -6.14
CA ASP A 3 77.41 -6.37 -6.15
C ASP A 3 76.07 -6.54 -6.90
N ASN A 4 76.14 -7.09 -8.11
CA ASN A 4 74.99 -7.25 -8.99
C ASN A 4 74.38 -8.68 -8.92
N THR A 5 74.73 -9.47 -7.91
CA THR A 5 74.11 -10.80 -7.68
C THR A 5 72.97 -10.72 -6.66
N TYR A 6 72.03 -11.66 -6.72
CA TYR A 6 70.99 -11.80 -5.70
C TYR A 6 71.57 -12.50 -4.46
N ARG A 7 71.24 -11.99 -3.28
CA ARG A 7 71.63 -12.50 -1.98
C ARG A 7 70.47 -13.30 -1.41
N PHE A 8 70.47 -14.60 -1.67
CA PHE A 8 69.59 -15.57 -1.02
C PHE A 8 70.42 -16.52 -0.16
N THR A 9 69.85 -17.03 0.92
CA THR A 9 70.49 -18.07 1.74
C THR A 9 70.62 -19.36 0.95
N GLU A 10 71.84 -19.93 0.92
CA GLU A 10 72.11 -21.17 0.22
C GLU A 10 71.28 -22.32 0.80
N ASN A 11 70.68 -23.13 -0.08
CA ASN A 11 69.75 -24.22 0.25
C ASN A 11 68.36 -23.80 0.78
N GLN A 12 68.01 -22.50 0.79
CA GLN A 12 66.65 -22.03 1.07
C GLN A 12 65.95 -21.52 -0.20
N ASP A 13 65.33 -22.43 -0.96
CA ASP A 13 64.49 -22.10 -2.12
C ASP A 13 63.08 -22.69 -1.99
N TRP A 14 62.23 -21.93 -1.31
CA TRP A 14 60.82 -22.24 -1.09
C TRP A 14 59.90 -21.83 -2.25
N PHE A 15 60.42 -21.25 -3.34
CA PHE A 15 59.57 -20.61 -4.36
C PHE A 15 59.77 -21.12 -5.80
N SER A 16 60.99 -21.46 -6.23
CA SER A 16 61.27 -21.66 -7.66
C SER A 16 60.47 -22.80 -8.31
N HIS A 17 59.92 -23.72 -7.52
CA HIS A 17 59.06 -24.80 -7.98
C HIS A 17 57.63 -24.34 -8.38
N ASN A 18 57.16 -23.18 -7.91
CA ASN A 18 55.85 -22.60 -8.24
C ASN A 18 55.86 -21.76 -9.54
N ILE A 19 57.04 -21.42 -10.07
CA ILE A 19 57.18 -20.65 -11.32
C ILE A 19 56.41 -21.26 -12.53
N PRO A 20 56.41 -22.60 -12.76
CA PRO A 20 55.71 -23.20 -13.90
C PRO A 20 54.18 -23.09 -13.83
N SER A 21 53.58 -23.18 -12.64
CA SER A 21 52.12 -23.05 -12.45
C SER A 21 51.67 -21.58 -12.50
N TRP A 22 52.52 -20.65 -12.04
CA TRP A 22 52.23 -19.22 -12.06
C TRP A 22 52.36 -18.58 -13.45
N ALA A 23 53.31 -19.03 -14.28
CA ALA A 23 53.62 -18.37 -15.57
C ALA A 23 52.43 -18.16 -16.53
N PRO A 24 51.47 -19.11 -16.69
CA PRO A 24 50.26 -18.87 -17.49
C PRO A 24 49.35 -17.77 -16.91
N LEU A 25 49.26 -17.67 -15.58
CA LEU A 25 48.41 -16.70 -14.88
C LEU A 25 48.98 -15.27 -14.98
N LEU A 26 50.30 -15.12 -14.99
CA LEU A 26 50.96 -13.83 -15.22
C LEU A 26 50.70 -13.28 -16.64
N LYS A 27 50.58 -14.16 -17.64
CA LYS A 27 50.25 -13.79 -19.02
C LYS A 27 48.80 -13.28 -19.11
N ASP A 28 47.87 -13.96 -18.46
CA ASP A 28 46.45 -13.59 -18.36
C ASP A 28 46.23 -12.19 -17.76
N ILE A 29 47.01 -11.78 -16.76
CA ILE A 29 46.97 -10.41 -16.23
C ILE A 29 47.60 -9.40 -17.21
N LYS A 30 48.75 -9.73 -17.81
CA LYS A 30 49.43 -8.83 -18.77
C LYS A 30 48.62 -8.56 -20.04
N GLU A 31 47.69 -9.43 -20.39
CA GLU A 31 46.72 -9.22 -21.47
C GLU A 31 45.54 -8.31 -21.05
N ARG A 32 45.31 -8.10 -19.74
CA ARG A 32 44.30 -7.18 -19.19
C ARG A 32 44.82 -5.79 -18.82
N THR A 33 46.06 -5.66 -18.33
CA THR A 33 46.60 -4.39 -17.84
C THR A 33 48.07 -4.18 -18.20
N SER A 34 48.40 -2.96 -18.61
CA SER A 34 49.77 -2.53 -18.92
C SER A 34 50.57 -2.12 -17.68
N CYS A 35 49.92 -1.87 -16.54
CA CYS A 35 50.53 -1.44 -15.28
C CYS A 35 50.00 -2.29 -14.10
N PRO A 36 50.34 -3.61 -14.06
CA PRO A 36 49.86 -4.52 -13.03
C PRO A 36 50.43 -4.19 -11.65
N ARG A 37 49.63 -4.40 -10.60
CA ARG A 37 50.03 -4.24 -9.21
C ARG A 37 49.98 -5.57 -8.47
N ALA A 38 51.08 -5.93 -7.82
CA ALA A 38 51.22 -7.12 -6.99
C ALA A 38 51.27 -6.76 -5.49
N LEU A 39 50.68 -7.60 -4.66
CA LEU A 39 50.78 -7.61 -3.21
C LEU A 39 51.32 -8.97 -2.76
N GLU A 40 52.25 -8.97 -1.81
CA GLU A 40 52.89 -10.16 -1.28
C GLU A 40 53.00 -10.05 0.24
N ILE A 41 52.51 -11.07 0.94
CA ILE A 41 52.72 -11.30 2.38
C ILE A 41 53.65 -12.51 2.51
N GLY A 42 54.65 -12.44 3.40
CA GLY A 42 55.64 -13.51 3.61
C GLY A 42 56.98 -13.30 2.90
N SER A 43 57.29 -12.07 2.48
CA SER A 43 58.31 -11.86 1.46
C SER A 43 59.75 -12.31 1.81
N TRP A 44 60.11 -12.52 3.08
CA TRP A 44 61.37 -13.14 3.56
C TRP A 44 62.65 -12.53 2.97
N GLU A 45 63.26 -13.17 1.97
CA GLU A 45 64.44 -12.66 1.23
C GLU A 45 64.09 -12.16 -0.19
N GLY A 46 62.82 -12.27 -0.59
CA GLY A 46 62.24 -11.71 -1.81
C GLY A 46 62.35 -12.59 -3.06
N ARG A 47 62.44 -13.92 -2.95
CA ARG A 47 62.63 -14.80 -4.12
C ARG A 47 61.40 -14.78 -5.05
N SER A 48 60.22 -14.93 -4.46
CA SER A 48 58.88 -14.63 -5.01
C SER A 48 58.78 -13.19 -5.53
N ALA A 49 59.05 -12.21 -4.68
CA ALA A 49 58.93 -10.79 -5.00
C ALA A 49 59.80 -10.35 -6.20
N VAL A 50 61.04 -10.86 -6.31
CA VAL A 50 61.95 -10.62 -7.44
C VAL A 50 61.40 -11.25 -8.72
N PHE A 51 60.80 -12.44 -8.65
CA PHE A 51 60.14 -13.06 -9.80
C PHE A 51 58.92 -12.23 -10.23
N LEU A 52 58.02 -11.85 -9.32
CA LEU A 52 56.83 -11.03 -9.63
C LEU A 52 57.21 -9.64 -10.16
N LEU A 53 58.23 -8.98 -9.58
CA LEU A 53 58.71 -7.68 -10.06
C LEU A 53 59.21 -7.77 -11.51
N LYS A 54 59.91 -8.84 -11.88
CA LYS A 54 60.50 -9.03 -13.22
C LYS A 54 59.52 -9.62 -14.25
N ALA A 55 58.73 -10.61 -13.85
CA ALA A 55 57.84 -11.35 -14.74
C ALA A 55 56.48 -10.67 -14.90
N LEU A 56 55.93 -10.04 -13.85
CA LEU A 56 54.65 -9.34 -13.88
C LEU A 56 54.82 -7.81 -13.96
N CYS A 57 55.54 -7.18 -13.03
CA CYS A 57 55.46 -5.72 -12.86
C CYS A 57 56.26 -4.94 -13.91
N ASN A 58 57.46 -5.40 -14.28
CA ASN A 58 58.34 -4.70 -15.21
C ASN A 58 57.65 -4.49 -16.60
N PRO A 59 57.59 -3.25 -17.16
CA PRO A 59 58.20 -2.00 -16.66
C PRO A 59 57.30 -1.03 -15.87
N GLU A 60 55.98 -0.97 -16.13
CA GLU A 60 55.09 0.08 -15.59
C GLU A 60 54.29 -0.33 -14.33
N GLY A 61 54.39 -1.59 -13.89
CA GLY A 61 53.73 -2.12 -12.71
C GLY A 61 54.48 -1.83 -11.40
N SER A 62 53.93 -2.33 -10.28
CA SER A 62 54.52 -2.17 -8.95
C SER A 62 54.22 -3.33 -8.00
N ILE A 63 55.15 -3.66 -7.10
CA ILE A 63 54.93 -4.65 -6.01
C ILE A 63 54.94 -4.00 -4.63
N VAL A 64 54.10 -4.48 -3.73
CA VAL A 64 54.18 -4.21 -2.28
C VAL A 64 54.48 -5.52 -1.55
N CYS A 65 55.55 -5.54 -0.77
CA CYS A 65 56.03 -6.66 0.01
C CYS A 65 55.80 -6.39 1.50
N ILE A 66 55.15 -7.32 2.19
CA ILE A 66 54.86 -7.28 3.63
C ILE A 66 55.51 -8.48 4.30
N ASP A 67 56.32 -8.21 5.31
CA ASP A 67 56.92 -9.18 6.21
C ASP A 67 57.27 -8.43 7.50
N HIS A 68 57.18 -9.09 8.65
CA HIS A 68 57.50 -8.47 9.92
C HIS A 68 59.00 -8.17 10.10
N PHE A 69 59.91 -8.95 9.51
CA PHE A 69 61.37 -8.91 9.70
C PHE A 69 61.79 -8.80 11.18
N ASP A 70 61.04 -9.45 12.08
CA ASP A 70 61.14 -9.31 13.53
C ASP A 70 61.13 -7.83 14.03
N LEU A 71 60.37 -6.98 13.33
CA LEU A 71 60.30 -5.52 13.47
C LEU A 71 61.66 -4.83 13.42
N LEU A 72 62.61 -5.40 12.65
CA LEU A 72 64.02 -5.01 12.57
C LEU A 72 64.77 -5.05 13.92
N THR A 73 64.20 -5.70 14.95
CA THR A 73 64.80 -5.78 16.29
C THR A 73 65.87 -6.86 16.40
N THR A 74 65.69 -8.01 15.75
CA THR A 74 66.65 -9.12 15.74
C THR A 74 67.75 -8.89 14.69
N ALA A 75 68.88 -9.58 14.84
CA ALA A 75 69.94 -9.57 13.82
C ALA A 75 69.51 -10.30 12.54
N ALA A 76 68.79 -11.42 12.67
CA ALA A 76 68.29 -12.19 11.54
C ALA A 76 67.22 -11.44 10.74
N GLY A 77 66.33 -10.71 11.41
CA GLY A 77 65.30 -9.87 10.76
C GLY A 77 65.91 -8.75 9.93
N ARG A 78 66.94 -8.06 10.47
CA ARG A 78 67.70 -7.07 9.70
C ARG A 78 68.43 -7.67 8.50
N ASP A 79 69.06 -8.84 8.65
CA ASP A 79 69.70 -9.55 7.53
C ASP A 79 68.70 -9.96 6.44
N ARG A 80 67.50 -10.47 6.81
CA ARG A 80 66.41 -10.72 5.85
C ARG A 80 65.99 -9.43 5.13
N PHE A 81 65.78 -8.33 5.86
CA PHE A 81 65.41 -7.03 5.30
C PHE A 81 66.45 -6.46 4.34
N ASP A 82 67.74 -6.47 4.73
CA ASP A 82 68.85 -6.00 3.90
C ASP A 82 68.99 -6.83 2.61
N LYS A 83 68.73 -8.15 2.69
CA LYS A 83 68.70 -9.04 1.53
C LYS A 83 67.55 -8.72 0.59
N ILE A 84 66.29 -8.67 1.04
CA ILE A 84 65.16 -8.36 0.14
C ILE A 84 65.29 -6.95 -0.47
N GLN A 85 65.76 -5.97 0.31
CA GLN A 85 66.00 -4.61 -0.21
C GLN A 85 67.06 -4.61 -1.31
N HIS A 86 68.20 -5.29 -1.10
CA HIS A 86 69.22 -5.47 -2.13
C HIS A 86 68.68 -6.24 -3.36
N ASN A 87 67.94 -7.32 -3.13
CA ASN A 87 67.43 -8.20 -4.18
C ASN A 87 66.43 -7.47 -5.10
N LEU A 88 65.51 -6.68 -4.54
CA LEU A 88 64.57 -5.87 -5.32
C LEU A 88 65.27 -4.71 -6.05
N GLN A 89 66.29 -4.07 -5.45
CA GLN A 89 67.12 -3.06 -6.13
C GLN A 89 67.90 -3.63 -7.33
N VAL A 90 68.37 -4.88 -7.24
CA VAL A 90 69.05 -5.59 -8.34
C VAL A 90 68.04 -6.14 -9.38
N ALA A 91 66.76 -6.28 -9.02
CA ALA A 91 65.77 -6.93 -9.87
C ALA A 91 65.17 -6.05 -10.97
N GLY A 92 64.93 -4.77 -10.73
CA GLY A 92 64.25 -3.91 -11.70
C GLY A 92 64.03 -2.47 -11.26
N ASN A 93 63.23 -1.75 -12.06
CA ASN A 93 62.92 -0.34 -11.86
C ASN A 93 62.26 -0.09 -10.49
N SER A 94 62.39 1.13 -9.94
CA SER A 94 62.17 1.46 -8.52
C SER A 94 60.72 1.40 -7.99
N ASN A 95 59.84 0.63 -8.62
CA ASN A 95 58.42 0.53 -8.34
C ASN A 95 58.11 -0.58 -7.32
N PHE A 96 58.84 -0.63 -6.21
CA PHE A 96 58.56 -1.57 -5.12
C PHE A 96 58.47 -0.83 -3.77
N ARG A 97 57.69 -1.39 -2.84
CA ARG A 97 57.62 -0.94 -1.44
C ARG A 97 57.75 -2.15 -0.52
N ILE A 98 58.59 -2.04 0.50
CA ILE A 98 58.66 -2.99 1.60
C ILE A 98 57.98 -2.36 2.81
N MET A 99 57.15 -3.13 3.53
CA MET A 99 56.47 -2.71 4.76
C MET A 99 56.94 -3.62 5.90
N PRO A 100 57.95 -3.22 6.69
CA PRO A 100 58.60 -4.08 7.68
C PRO A 100 57.81 -4.15 9.00
N GLN A 101 56.67 -4.82 8.95
CA GLN A 101 55.68 -4.94 10.02
C GLN A 101 54.75 -6.12 9.75
N PHE A 102 54.03 -6.58 10.78
CA PHE A 102 53.03 -7.65 10.63
C PHE A 102 51.97 -7.32 9.56
N SER A 103 51.36 -8.36 9.01
CA SER A 103 50.39 -8.27 7.90
C SER A 103 49.18 -7.40 8.24
N PHE A 104 48.46 -7.70 9.32
CA PHE A 104 47.30 -6.91 9.76
C PHE A 104 47.50 -5.38 9.75
N PRO A 105 48.49 -4.78 10.46
CA PRO A 105 48.69 -3.33 10.42
C PRO A 105 49.19 -2.82 9.06
N ALA A 106 49.89 -3.63 8.26
CA ALA A 106 50.27 -3.24 6.90
C ALA A 106 49.05 -3.18 5.97
N LEU A 107 48.20 -4.20 5.98
CA LEU A 107 46.97 -4.27 5.18
C LEU A 107 45.98 -3.18 5.58
N MET A 108 45.83 -2.88 6.87
CA MET A 108 45.04 -1.74 7.34
C MET A 108 45.59 -0.38 6.87
N SER A 109 46.92 -0.24 6.80
CA SER A 109 47.55 0.95 6.23
C SER A 109 47.30 1.06 4.72
N LEU A 110 47.46 -0.04 3.98
CA LEU A 110 47.18 -0.10 2.54
C LEU A 110 45.72 0.18 2.22
N LEU A 111 44.76 -0.43 2.93
CA LEU A 111 43.33 -0.14 2.77
C LEU A 111 43.06 1.36 2.92
N THR A 112 43.67 2.02 3.92
CA THR A 112 43.54 3.47 4.14
C THR A 112 44.14 4.29 3.00
N GLU A 113 45.31 3.91 2.49
CA GLU A 113 45.96 4.60 1.34
C GLU A 113 45.20 4.40 0.02
N GLU A 114 44.66 3.20 -0.20
CA GLU A 114 43.98 2.87 -1.46
C GLU A 114 42.61 3.55 -1.58
N ILE A 115 41.89 3.84 -0.48
CA ILE A 115 40.66 4.65 -0.52
C ILE A 115 40.88 5.99 -1.24
N GLY A 116 42.07 6.60 -1.08
CA GLY A 116 42.43 7.86 -1.74
C GLY A 116 43.10 7.71 -3.12
N ARG A 117 43.32 6.50 -3.64
CA ARG A 117 44.10 6.28 -4.86
C ARG A 117 43.23 6.28 -6.11
N ALA A 118 43.57 7.11 -7.09
CA ALA A 118 42.85 7.24 -8.37
C ALA A 118 42.78 5.97 -9.27
N LYS A 119 43.57 4.94 -8.96
CA LYS A 119 43.48 3.59 -9.54
C LYS A 119 43.76 2.55 -8.43
N PRO A 120 42.77 2.27 -7.57
CA PRO A 120 43.03 1.54 -6.33
C PRO A 120 43.22 0.04 -6.56
N GLY A 121 43.75 -0.64 -5.54
CA GLY A 121 43.85 -2.10 -5.44
C GLY A 121 44.88 -2.78 -6.36
N PHE A 122 44.83 -4.11 -6.35
CA PHE A 122 45.86 -5.01 -6.90
C PHE A 122 45.28 -6.03 -7.87
N ASP A 123 46.12 -6.49 -8.81
CA ASP A 123 45.78 -7.47 -9.85
C ASP A 123 46.32 -8.88 -9.52
N TRP A 124 47.34 -8.96 -8.67
CA TRP A 124 47.93 -10.18 -8.12
C TRP A 124 48.11 -10.05 -6.61
N ILE A 125 47.73 -11.07 -5.85
CA ILE A 125 47.98 -11.17 -4.41
C ILE A 125 48.50 -12.56 -4.07
N TYR A 126 49.55 -12.63 -3.25
CA TYR A 126 50.13 -13.87 -2.72
C TYR A 126 50.26 -13.77 -1.20
N ILE A 127 49.81 -14.82 -0.50
CA ILE A 127 49.67 -14.87 0.95
C ILE A 127 50.41 -16.11 1.47
N ASP A 128 51.61 -15.88 2.02
CA ASP A 128 52.42 -16.82 2.80
C ASP A 128 52.61 -16.19 4.20
N GLY A 129 51.73 -16.54 5.14
CA GLY A 129 51.50 -15.75 6.36
C GLY A 129 52.33 -16.16 7.58
N SER A 130 51.70 -16.09 8.75
CA SER A 130 52.20 -16.69 10.00
C SER A 130 51.90 -18.19 10.13
N HIS A 131 51.19 -18.76 9.15
CA HIS A 131 50.64 -20.12 9.10
C HIS A 131 49.57 -20.44 10.17
N GLU A 132 49.23 -19.49 11.05
CA GLU A 132 48.06 -19.57 11.94
C GLU A 132 46.75 -19.39 11.14
N ALA A 133 45.72 -20.14 11.50
CA ALA A 133 44.46 -20.22 10.75
C ALA A 133 43.63 -18.92 10.81
N ASP A 134 43.66 -18.19 11.92
CA ASP A 134 42.92 -16.93 12.09
C ASP A 134 43.63 -15.74 11.44
N ASP A 135 44.96 -15.64 11.55
CA ASP A 135 45.77 -14.71 10.76
C ASP A 135 45.58 -14.95 9.25
N THR A 136 45.60 -16.21 8.79
CA THR A 136 45.42 -16.56 7.36
C THR A 136 44.05 -16.12 6.83
N LEU A 137 42.99 -16.30 7.63
CA LEU A 137 41.64 -15.81 7.29
C LEU A 137 41.58 -14.28 7.25
N LEU A 138 42.21 -13.61 8.21
CA LEU A 138 42.23 -12.16 8.33
C LEU A 138 43.00 -11.51 7.16
N ASP A 139 44.17 -12.04 6.84
CA ASP A 139 44.96 -11.60 5.68
C ASP A 139 44.22 -11.88 4.37
N GLY A 140 43.50 -13.00 4.28
CA GLY A 140 42.61 -13.33 3.16
C GLY A 140 41.52 -12.27 2.92
N GLU A 141 40.70 -11.96 3.92
CA GLU A 141 39.61 -10.96 3.84
C GLU A 141 40.15 -9.54 3.56
N LEU A 142 41.23 -9.13 4.23
CA LEU A 142 41.82 -7.80 4.00
C LEU A 142 42.44 -7.70 2.61
N CYS A 143 43.06 -8.76 2.10
CA CYS A 143 43.50 -8.86 0.70
C CYS A 143 42.33 -8.88 -0.29
N TRP A 144 41.24 -9.59 0.01
CA TRP A 144 40.08 -9.71 -0.90
C TRP A 144 39.39 -8.37 -1.15
N ARG A 145 39.42 -7.48 -0.16
CA ARG A 145 38.99 -6.08 -0.29
C ARG A 145 39.88 -5.29 -1.24
N LEU A 146 41.20 -5.50 -1.15
CA LEU A 146 42.24 -4.90 -2.01
C LEU A 146 42.30 -5.52 -3.43
N ALA A 147 41.70 -6.70 -3.64
CA ALA A 147 41.69 -7.42 -4.91
C ALA A 147 40.65 -6.86 -5.90
N ARG A 148 41.12 -6.55 -7.12
CA ARG A 148 40.29 -6.12 -8.25
C ARG A 148 39.45 -7.27 -8.82
N ASN A 149 38.42 -6.92 -9.61
CA ASN A 149 37.72 -7.90 -10.43
C ASN A 149 38.70 -8.55 -11.43
N GLY A 150 38.69 -9.88 -11.53
CA GLY A 150 39.66 -10.64 -12.32
C GLY A 150 41.09 -10.68 -11.76
N ALA A 151 41.32 -10.22 -10.53
CA ALA A 151 42.60 -10.40 -9.84
C ALA A 151 42.83 -11.88 -9.49
N ILE A 152 44.10 -12.27 -9.46
CA ILE A 152 44.53 -13.59 -8.97
C ILE A 152 44.94 -13.45 -7.50
N VAL A 153 44.41 -14.33 -6.65
CA VAL A 153 44.73 -14.39 -5.21
C VAL A 153 45.19 -15.81 -4.89
N ILE A 154 46.33 -15.95 -4.23
CA ILE A 154 46.96 -17.23 -3.90
C ILE A 154 47.20 -17.30 -2.39
N PHE A 155 46.68 -18.36 -1.77
CA PHE A 155 47.07 -18.81 -0.44
C PHE A 155 48.08 -19.97 -0.60
N ASP A 156 49.22 -19.88 0.06
CA ASP A 156 50.19 -20.98 0.13
C ASP A 156 49.83 -22.00 1.23
N ASP A 157 50.65 -23.05 1.36
CA ASP A 157 50.69 -23.95 2.53
C ASP A 157 49.36 -24.69 2.86
N TYR A 158 48.42 -24.78 1.92
CA TYR A 158 47.12 -25.42 2.11
C TYR A 158 47.21 -26.92 2.45
N HIS A 159 48.30 -27.58 2.05
CA HIS A 159 48.66 -28.95 2.44
C HIS A 159 50.04 -29.02 3.12
N TRP A 160 50.36 -28.05 3.99
CA TRP A 160 51.61 -28.02 4.76
C TRP A 160 51.72 -29.21 5.71
N ASP A 161 52.79 -30.00 5.59
CA ASP A 161 52.97 -31.27 6.32
C ASP A 161 53.61 -31.12 7.71
N ALA A 162 54.00 -29.89 8.10
CA ALA A 162 54.59 -29.61 9.40
C ALA A 162 53.58 -29.59 10.56
N GLN A 163 52.28 -29.46 10.27
CA GLN A 163 51.19 -29.38 11.25
C GLN A 163 49.97 -30.19 10.79
N PRO A 164 49.13 -30.73 11.71
CA PRO A 164 47.87 -31.36 11.33
C PRO A 164 46.91 -30.35 10.67
N GLU A 165 46.21 -30.76 9.61
CA GLU A 165 45.29 -29.89 8.84
C GLU A 165 44.10 -29.35 9.68
N ASP A 166 43.79 -29.97 10.81
CA ASP A 166 42.77 -29.54 11.77
C ASP A 166 43.30 -28.63 12.89
N SER A 167 44.61 -28.39 12.96
CA SER A 167 45.27 -27.52 13.93
C SER A 167 44.84 -26.05 13.78
N SER A 168 44.96 -25.26 14.86
CA SER A 168 44.95 -23.79 14.75
C SER A 168 46.19 -23.28 14.01
N HIS A 169 47.32 -23.98 14.18
CA HIS A 169 48.63 -23.64 13.63
C HIS A 169 48.78 -24.14 12.18
N HIS A 170 47.69 -24.25 11.41
CA HIS A 170 47.71 -24.70 10.02
C HIS A 170 46.78 -23.83 9.17
N PRO A 171 47.25 -23.24 8.05
CA PRO A 171 46.53 -22.19 7.35
C PRO A 171 45.21 -22.66 6.73
N ARG A 172 45.09 -23.96 6.40
CA ARG A 172 43.93 -24.53 5.70
C ARG A 172 42.60 -24.21 6.36
N ARG A 173 42.51 -24.23 7.70
CA ARG A 173 41.25 -23.87 8.39
C ARG A 173 40.84 -22.41 8.19
N GLY A 174 41.80 -21.51 7.98
CA GLY A 174 41.53 -20.13 7.59
C GLY A 174 41.07 -20.02 6.14
N VAL A 175 41.74 -20.74 5.23
CA VAL A 175 41.39 -20.81 3.81
C VAL A 175 40.00 -21.43 3.60
N ASP A 176 39.66 -22.54 4.26
CA ASP A 176 38.34 -23.17 4.16
C ASP A 176 37.21 -22.24 4.65
N ALA A 177 37.44 -21.49 5.73
CA ALA A 177 36.50 -20.47 6.23
C ALA A 177 36.35 -19.28 5.26
N PHE A 178 37.45 -18.85 4.64
CA PHE A 178 37.46 -17.81 3.61
C PHE A 178 36.68 -18.25 2.35
N LEU A 179 36.94 -19.46 1.86
CA LEU A 179 36.24 -20.04 0.71
C LEU A 179 34.74 -20.19 0.98
N GLN A 180 34.34 -20.57 2.20
CA GLN A 180 32.94 -20.61 2.60
C GLN A 180 32.28 -19.22 2.65
N LEU A 181 33.00 -18.21 3.15
CA LEU A 181 32.51 -16.83 3.25
C LEU A 181 32.29 -16.18 1.87
N HIS A 182 33.21 -16.41 0.93
CA HIS A 182 33.18 -15.83 -0.42
C HIS A 182 32.60 -16.77 -1.48
N ALA A 183 31.81 -17.78 -1.07
CA ALA A 183 31.25 -18.79 -1.97
C ALA A 183 30.42 -18.17 -3.11
N GLY A 184 30.96 -18.24 -4.33
CA GLY A 184 30.36 -17.63 -5.54
C GLY A 184 31.00 -16.31 -6.00
N GLU A 185 31.89 -15.71 -5.20
CA GLU A 185 32.65 -14.50 -5.57
C GLU A 185 33.95 -14.78 -6.35
N TYR A 186 34.25 -16.06 -6.60
CA TYR A 186 35.50 -16.50 -7.21
C TYR A 186 35.33 -17.67 -8.19
N THR A 187 36.31 -17.84 -9.06
CA THR A 187 36.58 -19.08 -9.82
C THR A 187 37.81 -19.74 -9.21
N MET A 188 37.68 -21.00 -8.79
CA MET A 188 38.83 -21.82 -8.36
C MET A 188 39.68 -22.17 -9.60
N LEU A 189 41.00 -22.00 -9.50
CA LEU A 189 41.97 -22.31 -10.57
C LEU A 189 42.94 -23.44 -10.21
N SER A 190 43.07 -23.79 -8.93
CA SER A 190 43.80 -24.95 -8.43
C SER A 190 42.90 -26.17 -8.30
N ASP A 191 43.44 -27.35 -8.57
CA ASP A 191 42.80 -28.63 -8.22
C ASP A 191 42.82 -28.85 -6.69
N SER A 192 41.98 -29.76 -6.19
CA SER A 192 41.78 -30.03 -4.75
C SER A 192 43.03 -30.52 -4.01
N ASP A 193 43.97 -31.11 -4.75
CA ASP A 193 45.15 -31.80 -4.21
C ASP A 193 46.41 -30.92 -4.37
N ASN A 194 46.24 -29.65 -4.77
CA ASN A 194 47.32 -28.70 -4.99
C ASN A 194 47.75 -28.06 -3.65
N TYR A 195 49.06 -27.86 -3.49
CA TYR A 195 49.63 -27.23 -2.30
C TYR A 195 49.18 -25.77 -2.10
N GLN A 196 48.84 -25.09 -3.20
CA GLN A 196 48.37 -23.70 -3.21
C GLN A 196 46.89 -23.63 -3.62
N VAL A 197 46.10 -22.85 -2.88
CA VAL A 197 44.74 -22.47 -3.29
C VAL A 197 44.82 -21.20 -4.15
N VAL A 198 44.52 -21.35 -5.43
CA VAL A 198 44.63 -20.30 -6.46
C VAL A 198 43.24 -19.89 -6.91
N LEU A 199 42.89 -18.62 -6.68
CA LEU A 199 41.58 -18.06 -6.97
C LEU A 199 41.66 -16.95 -8.01
N ARG A 200 40.66 -16.85 -8.89
CA ARG A 200 40.35 -15.63 -9.64
C ARG A 200 39.09 -15.00 -9.09
N LYS A 201 39.17 -13.75 -8.63
CA LYS A 201 38.01 -12.98 -8.18
C LYS A 201 37.06 -12.66 -9.34
N THR A 202 35.76 -12.79 -9.14
CA THR A 202 34.71 -12.49 -10.14
C THR A 202 33.81 -11.31 -9.73
N THR A 203 33.91 -10.85 -8.49
CA THR A 203 33.23 -9.65 -7.98
C THR A 203 34.09 -8.39 -8.11
N ASP A 204 33.44 -7.23 -8.06
CA ASP A 204 34.14 -5.96 -8.03
C ASP A 204 34.86 -5.70 -6.69
N MET A 205 35.74 -4.71 -6.70
CA MET A 205 36.62 -4.40 -5.59
C MET A 205 35.87 -3.67 -4.46
N ARG A 206 36.17 -4.02 -3.20
CA ARG A 206 35.43 -3.52 -2.03
C ARG A 206 36.37 -2.99 -0.93
N ILE A 207 37.11 -1.94 -1.26
CA ILE A 207 37.97 -1.24 -0.30
C ILE A 207 37.08 -0.38 0.60
N GLY A 208 36.77 -0.90 1.79
CA GLY A 208 35.91 -0.26 2.80
C GLY A 208 34.42 -0.60 2.68
N PHE A 209 33.57 0.28 3.21
CA PHE A 209 32.16 0.36 2.82
C PHE A 209 32.09 1.20 1.55
N LEU A 210 31.43 0.71 0.50
CA LEU A 210 31.42 1.35 -0.82
C LEU A 210 30.59 2.64 -0.77
N VAL A 211 31.28 3.78 -0.70
CA VAL A 211 30.75 5.09 -1.08
C VAL A 211 31.18 5.32 -2.53
N ASP A 212 30.24 5.34 -3.47
CA ASP A 212 30.58 5.34 -4.90
C ASP A 212 31.15 6.70 -5.33
N GLY A 213 32.47 6.69 -5.58
CA GLY A 213 33.35 7.86 -5.67
C GLY A 213 33.18 8.83 -6.85
N ASP A 214 31.96 9.05 -7.36
CA ASP A 214 31.63 10.23 -8.19
C ASP A 214 30.19 10.77 -7.98
N GLN A 215 29.45 10.27 -6.98
CA GLN A 215 28.08 10.73 -6.69
C GLN A 215 28.05 12.07 -5.91
N ARG A 216 28.39 13.18 -6.56
CA ARG A 216 28.20 14.55 -6.01
C ARG A 216 26.71 14.92 -5.86
N GLY A 217 26.04 14.31 -4.89
CA GLY A 217 24.61 14.54 -4.61
C GLY A 217 23.90 13.44 -3.82
N ARG A 218 24.52 12.27 -3.61
CA ARG A 218 23.98 11.23 -2.70
C ARG A 218 24.40 11.47 -1.26
N SER A 219 23.60 10.97 -0.33
CA SER A 219 23.91 10.98 1.10
C SER A 219 24.77 9.78 1.45
N LEU A 220 25.66 9.92 2.44
CA LEU A 220 26.34 8.77 3.05
C LEU A 220 25.34 7.71 3.56
N ALA A 221 24.11 8.12 3.91
CA ALA A 221 23.04 7.23 4.33
C ALA A 221 22.55 6.27 3.22
N ASP A 222 22.73 6.63 1.95
CA ASP A 222 22.37 5.77 0.80
C ASP A 222 23.36 4.61 0.70
N ASP A 223 24.65 4.95 0.76
CA ASP A 223 25.77 4.04 0.49
C ASP A 223 26.10 3.12 1.69
N PHE A 224 25.73 3.50 2.92
CA PHE A 224 25.76 2.57 4.07
C PHE A 224 24.72 1.43 3.98
N SER A 225 23.70 1.54 3.13
CA SER A 225 22.74 0.49 2.78
C SER A 225 22.30 -0.41 3.96
N TYR A 226 21.74 0.20 5.01
CA TYR A 226 21.01 -0.52 6.06
C TYR A 226 19.78 -1.30 5.55
N GLY A 227 19.46 -1.15 4.26
CA GLY A 227 18.23 -1.61 3.64
C GLY A 227 17.07 -0.67 3.91
N ILE A 228 15.94 -0.96 3.27
CA ILE A 228 14.66 -0.33 3.57
C ILE A 228 13.99 -1.17 4.65
N ASN A 229 13.83 -0.60 5.84
CA ASN A 229 13.11 -1.26 6.93
C ASN A 229 11.61 -0.96 6.79
N LEU A 230 10.80 -2.01 6.69
CA LEU A 230 9.35 -1.92 6.56
C LEU A 230 8.69 -2.54 7.79
N ALA A 231 7.60 -1.93 8.25
CA ALA A 231 6.76 -2.53 9.29
C ALA A 231 5.30 -2.58 8.85
N LEU A 232 4.65 -3.71 9.14
CA LEU A 232 3.21 -3.91 9.05
C LEU A 232 2.73 -4.50 10.37
N ALA A 233 1.51 -4.19 10.80
CA ALA A 233 0.87 -4.82 11.96
C ALA A 233 -0.44 -5.48 11.51
N ILE A 234 -0.59 -6.79 11.74
CA ILE A 234 -1.67 -7.59 11.15
C ILE A 234 -2.14 -8.74 12.04
N ASP A 235 -3.42 -9.05 11.91
CA ASP A 235 -4.08 -10.29 12.32
C ASP A 235 -4.37 -11.18 11.08
N SER A 236 -4.80 -12.44 11.28
CA SER A 236 -5.07 -13.38 10.18
C SER A 236 -6.01 -12.83 9.07
N PRO A 237 -7.10 -12.09 9.38
CA PRO A 237 -7.91 -11.40 8.37
C PRO A 237 -7.15 -10.48 7.39
N PHE A 238 -6.00 -9.93 7.79
CA PHE A 238 -5.18 -9.01 6.99
C PHE A 238 -3.91 -9.63 6.37
N VAL A 239 -3.69 -10.94 6.52
CA VAL A 239 -2.55 -11.66 5.91
C VAL A 239 -2.60 -11.63 4.38
N MET A 240 -3.77 -11.82 3.79
CA MET A 240 -3.95 -11.78 2.34
C MET A 240 -3.65 -10.40 1.70
N PRO A 241 -4.16 -9.26 2.23
CA PRO A 241 -3.75 -7.96 1.71
C PRO A 241 -2.29 -7.59 2.07
N ALA A 242 -1.77 -8.00 3.23
CA ALA A 242 -0.34 -7.84 3.54
C ALA A 242 0.56 -8.56 2.53
N ALA A 243 0.17 -9.76 2.07
CA ALA A 243 0.86 -10.46 0.99
C ALA A 243 0.91 -9.63 -0.32
N VAL A 244 -0.14 -8.86 -0.63
CA VAL A 244 -0.15 -7.93 -1.79
C VAL A 244 0.76 -6.73 -1.55
N ALA A 245 0.70 -6.10 -0.38
CA ALA A 245 1.58 -4.98 -0.03
C ALA A 245 3.06 -5.40 -0.12
N ILE A 246 3.43 -6.53 0.49
CA ILE A 246 4.79 -7.10 0.47
C ILE A 246 5.21 -7.47 -0.96
N GLN A 247 4.39 -8.24 -1.69
CA GLN A 247 4.71 -8.65 -3.06
C GLN A 247 4.92 -7.45 -3.97
N THR A 248 4.11 -6.40 -3.84
CA THR A 248 4.21 -5.21 -4.70
C THR A 248 5.33 -4.26 -4.32
N VAL A 249 5.73 -4.16 -3.06
CA VAL A 249 6.99 -3.50 -2.69
C VAL A 249 8.17 -4.21 -3.34
N VAL A 250 8.28 -5.52 -3.13
CA VAL A 250 9.42 -6.34 -3.58
C VAL A 250 9.48 -6.47 -5.11
N GLN A 251 8.35 -6.33 -5.81
CA GLN A 251 8.33 -6.29 -7.28
C GLN A 251 8.94 -5.00 -7.86
N HIS A 252 8.80 -3.86 -7.17
CA HIS A 252 9.15 -2.54 -7.71
C HIS A 252 10.40 -1.91 -7.07
N THR A 253 10.82 -2.40 -5.91
CA THR A 253 11.93 -1.86 -5.11
C THR A 253 13.12 -2.83 -5.16
N ARG A 254 14.34 -2.32 -5.30
CA ARG A 254 15.58 -3.12 -5.35
C ARG A 254 16.50 -2.83 -4.18
N GLY A 255 17.47 -3.72 -3.96
CA GLY A 255 18.37 -3.66 -2.82
C GLY A 255 17.80 -4.38 -1.61
N ARG A 256 18.42 -4.17 -0.44
CA ARG A 256 18.07 -4.89 0.79
C ARG A 256 16.75 -4.37 1.38
N ILE A 257 15.83 -5.26 1.73
CA ILE A 257 14.54 -4.92 2.34
C ILE A 257 14.32 -5.80 3.57
N SER A 258 14.18 -5.19 4.74
CA SER A 258 13.93 -5.87 6.01
C SER A 258 12.45 -5.67 6.40
N ILE A 259 11.65 -6.73 6.33
CA ILE A 259 10.20 -6.65 6.58
C ILE A 259 9.88 -7.20 7.98
N TYR A 260 9.38 -6.32 8.84
CA TYR A 260 8.94 -6.64 10.19
C TYR A 260 7.42 -6.75 10.24
N ILE A 261 6.91 -7.90 10.69
CA ILE A 261 5.49 -8.14 10.90
C ILE A 261 5.24 -8.14 12.40
N ILE A 262 4.48 -7.15 12.89
CA ILE A 262 3.97 -7.18 14.26
C ILE A 262 2.82 -8.18 14.31
N ASP A 263 3.08 -9.31 14.96
CA ASP A 263 2.18 -10.44 15.06
C ASP A 263 1.06 -10.11 16.06
N CYS A 264 -0.15 -9.89 15.54
CA CYS A 264 -1.34 -9.60 16.34
C CYS A 264 -2.25 -10.83 16.51
N GLY A 265 -1.67 -12.04 16.53
CA GLY A 265 -2.40 -13.31 16.68
C GLY A 265 -2.43 -14.15 15.41
N LEU A 266 -1.34 -14.15 14.63
CA LEU A 266 -1.17 -14.94 13.41
C LEU A 266 -0.98 -16.42 13.72
N THR A 267 -1.57 -17.27 12.88
CA THR A 267 -1.31 -18.72 12.90
C THR A 267 0.01 -19.05 12.20
N GLU A 268 0.54 -20.25 12.41
CA GLU A 268 1.74 -20.69 11.67
C GLU A 268 1.44 -20.84 10.15
N ASP A 269 0.22 -21.25 9.77
CA ASP A 269 -0.23 -21.26 8.37
C ASP A 269 -0.18 -19.86 7.72
N ASP A 270 -0.52 -18.81 8.48
CA ASP A 270 -0.41 -17.41 8.02
C ASP A 270 1.06 -17.03 7.79
N LYS A 271 1.94 -17.38 8.72
CA LYS A 271 3.39 -17.10 8.67
C LYS A 271 4.06 -17.85 7.53
N GLU A 272 3.75 -19.14 7.33
CA GLU A 272 4.19 -19.91 6.18
C GLU A 272 3.67 -19.33 4.86
N THR A 273 2.45 -18.79 4.84
CA THR A 273 1.88 -18.17 3.64
C THR A 273 2.58 -16.86 3.28
N LEU A 274 2.91 -16.02 4.27
CA LEU A 274 3.68 -14.79 4.05
C LEU A 274 5.13 -15.08 3.64
N ASN A 275 5.80 -16.06 4.26
CA ASN A 275 7.14 -16.51 3.83
C ASN A 275 7.14 -16.98 2.36
N ARG A 276 6.09 -17.69 1.92
CA ARG A 276 5.92 -18.12 0.52
C ARG A 276 5.57 -16.99 -0.47
N CYS A 277 5.36 -15.76 -0.01
CA CYS A 277 5.21 -14.59 -0.87
C CYS A 277 6.56 -13.97 -1.31
N LEU A 278 7.66 -14.36 -0.67
CA LEU A 278 8.98 -13.75 -0.88
C LEU A 278 9.73 -14.40 -2.07
N PRO A 279 10.56 -13.63 -2.80
CA PRO A 279 11.56 -14.21 -3.69
C PRO A 279 12.62 -14.98 -2.90
N ARG A 280 13.27 -15.97 -3.54
CA ARG A 280 14.37 -16.75 -2.94
C ARG A 280 15.73 -16.02 -2.89
N SER A 281 15.71 -14.69 -2.92
CA SER A 281 16.90 -13.83 -2.90
C SER A 281 17.30 -13.47 -1.46
N SER A 282 18.61 -13.42 -1.19
CA SER A 282 19.21 -12.99 0.08
C SER A 282 18.78 -11.60 0.56
N ASP A 283 18.32 -10.76 -0.35
CA ASP A 283 18.19 -9.32 -0.14
C ASP A 283 16.89 -8.95 0.60
N VAL A 284 15.90 -9.84 0.63
CA VAL A 284 14.62 -9.62 1.30
C VAL A 284 14.52 -10.54 2.51
N THR A 285 14.39 -9.96 3.71
CA THR A 285 14.14 -10.70 4.95
C THR A 285 12.74 -10.42 5.47
N LEU A 286 12.16 -11.41 6.14
CA LEU A 286 10.88 -11.30 6.84
C LEU A 286 11.08 -11.75 8.28
N SER A 287 10.52 -11.02 9.24
CA SER A 287 10.66 -11.30 10.66
C SER A 287 9.35 -11.01 11.39
N PHE A 288 8.81 -12.02 12.06
CA PHE A 288 7.62 -11.91 12.89
C PHE A 288 8.04 -11.53 14.30
N LEU A 289 7.44 -10.47 14.83
CA LEU A 289 7.71 -9.93 16.15
C LEU A 289 6.43 -9.98 16.97
N CYS A 290 6.43 -10.78 18.04
CA CYS A 290 5.31 -10.86 18.96
C CYS A 290 5.13 -9.54 19.72
N LEU A 291 3.87 -9.15 19.94
CA LEU A 291 3.52 -8.11 20.91
C LEU A 291 3.90 -8.55 22.34
N PRO A 292 4.48 -7.67 23.17
CA PRO A 292 4.59 -7.89 24.62
C PRO A 292 3.22 -8.03 25.31
N ASP A 293 3.19 -8.78 26.42
CA ASP A 293 1.98 -8.97 27.24
C ASP A 293 1.42 -7.64 27.79
N ASP A 294 2.27 -6.63 28.01
CA ASP A 294 1.95 -5.29 28.53
C ASP A 294 1.83 -4.19 27.45
N SER A 295 1.87 -4.58 26.16
CA SER A 295 1.70 -3.68 25.02
C SER A 295 0.28 -3.09 24.94
N ILE A 296 0.13 -1.92 24.30
CA ILE A 296 -1.21 -1.30 24.19
C ILE A 296 -2.13 -2.07 23.24
N ALA A 297 -1.58 -2.81 22.27
CA ALA A 297 -2.36 -3.75 21.46
C ALA A 297 -2.84 -4.99 22.23
N SER A 298 -2.07 -5.49 23.21
CA SER A 298 -2.54 -6.56 24.11
C SER A 298 -3.68 -6.07 25.02
N GLU A 299 -3.68 -4.79 25.42
CA GLU A 299 -4.71 -4.17 26.26
C GLU A 299 -5.98 -3.76 25.49
N LEU A 300 -5.83 -3.12 24.31
CA LEU A 300 -6.92 -2.46 23.59
C LEU A 300 -7.24 -3.09 22.21
N GLY A 301 -6.50 -4.13 21.82
CA GLY A 301 -6.67 -4.90 20.58
C GLY A 301 -5.80 -4.44 19.40
N PRO A 302 -5.72 -5.26 18.32
CA PRO A 302 -4.74 -5.13 17.23
C PRO A 302 -4.62 -3.76 16.55
N SER A 303 -5.69 -2.96 16.50
CA SER A 303 -5.66 -1.61 15.91
C SER A 303 -4.66 -0.66 16.59
N TRP A 304 -4.21 -0.97 17.81
CA TRP A 304 -3.28 -0.12 18.56
C TRP A 304 -1.81 -0.50 18.39
N ALA A 305 -1.49 -1.61 17.71
CA ALA A 305 -0.13 -2.14 17.56
C ALA A 305 0.83 -1.19 16.83
N LYS A 306 0.28 -0.24 16.05
CA LYS A 306 1.02 0.87 15.44
C LYS A 306 1.70 1.78 16.48
N LEU A 307 1.18 1.87 17.70
CA LEU A 307 1.81 2.63 18.78
C LEU A 307 2.95 1.86 19.45
N ASP A 308 2.92 0.52 19.47
CA ASP A 308 3.95 -0.30 20.11
C ASP A 308 5.26 -0.41 19.30
N LEU A 309 5.22 -0.09 18.00
CA LEU A 309 6.34 -0.16 17.04
C LEU A 309 7.69 0.36 17.58
N PHE A 310 7.69 1.46 18.32
CA PHE A 310 8.93 2.14 18.72
C PHE A 310 9.75 1.36 19.76
N HIS A 311 9.14 0.50 20.56
CA HIS A 311 9.85 -0.31 21.56
C HIS A 311 10.03 -1.77 21.13
N ILE A 312 9.21 -2.27 20.19
CA ILE A 312 9.33 -3.62 19.63
C ILE A 312 10.44 -3.70 18.56
N LEU A 313 10.52 -2.70 17.67
CA LEU A 313 11.46 -2.76 16.53
C LEU A 313 12.89 -2.38 16.95
N PRO A 314 13.92 -3.22 16.74
CA PRO A 314 15.30 -2.98 17.18
C PRO A 314 16.11 -2.09 16.20
N ILE A 315 15.48 -1.05 15.64
CA ILE A 315 16.02 -0.20 14.56
C ILE A 315 15.77 1.29 14.82
N GLU A 316 16.48 2.18 14.14
CA GLU A 316 16.35 3.64 14.31
C GLU A 316 15.30 4.29 13.41
N ARG A 317 15.05 3.71 12.24
CA ARG A 317 14.15 4.23 11.20
C ARG A 317 13.32 3.09 10.61
N VAL A 318 12.04 3.34 10.34
CA VAL A 318 11.14 2.40 9.67
C VAL A 318 10.13 3.15 8.78
N LEU A 319 9.76 2.55 7.66
CA LEU A 319 8.60 2.96 6.86
C LEU A 319 7.47 1.98 7.17
N TYR A 320 6.50 2.44 7.96
CA TYR A 320 5.31 1.67 8.28
C TYR A 320 4.28 1.77 7.15
N LEU A 321 3.62 0.64 6.85
CA LEU A 321 2.51 0.52 5.89
C LEU A 321 1.34 -0.22 6.56
N ASP A 322 0.12 0.32 6.48
CA ASP A 322 -1.09 -0.46 6.71
C ASP A 322 -1.18 -1.57 5.64
N ALA A 323 -1.72 -2.74 5.99
CA ALA A 323 -1.70 -3.91 5.11
C ALA A 323 -2.59 -3.77 3.85
N ASP A 324 -3.48 -2.78 3.77
CA ASP A 324 -4.34 -2.52 2.62
C ASP A 324 -3.81 -1.48 1.62
N VAL A 325 -2.49 -1.42 1.46
CA VAL A 325 -1.82 -0.66 0.39
C VAL A 325 -1.51 -1.49 -0.85
N LEU A 326 -1.32 -0.81 -1.98
CA LEU A 326 -0.79 -1.36 -3.23
C LEU A 326 0.32 -0.45 -3.75
N VAL A 327 1.51 -1.00 -3.96
CA VAL A 327 2.70 -0.24 -4.35
C VAL A 327 2.99 -0.41 -5.84
N ARG A 328 3.09 0.70 -6.59
CA ARG A 328 3.28 0.69 -8.06
C ARG A 328 4.69 1.07 -8.49
N HIS A 329 5.46 1.71 -7.62
CA HIS A 329 6.77 2.27 -7.93
C HIS A 329 7.76 2.02 -6.80
N ASP A 330 9.06 2.14 -7.11
CA ASP A 330 10.16 2.10 -6.14
C ASP A 330 9.90 3.05 -4.96
N ILE A 331 10.01 2.53 -3.73
CA ILE A 331 9.80 3.30 -2.49
C ILE A 331 11.09 3.86 -1.91
N SER A 332 12.26 3.61 -2.53
CA SER A 332 13.55 4.17 -2.10
C SER A 332 13.50 5.70 -1.91
N PRO A 333 12.88 6.50 -2.81
CA PRO A 333 12.78 7.95 -2.63
C PRO A 333 11.87 8.39 -1.45
N LEU A 334 10.95 7.52 -1.00
CA LEU A 334 10.18 7.74 0.22
C LEU A 334 11.01 7.37 1.46
N TRP A 335 11.73 6.24 1.41
CA TRP A 335 12.65 5.84 2.49
C TRP A 335 13.75 6.89 2.75
N GLN A 336 14.28 7.50 1.69
CA GLN A 336 15.31 8.54 1.70
C GLN A 336 14.79 9.94 2.09
N PHE A 337 13.48 10.13 2.21
CA PHE A 337 12.89 11.46 2.45
C PHE A 337 13.34 12.05 3.80
N ASP A 338 13.94 13.24 3.77
CA ASP A 338 14.49 13.88 4.97
C ASP A 338 13.35 14.28 5.94
N LEU A 339 13.54 13.94 7.21
CA LEU A 339 12.62 14.28 8.30
C LEU A 339 13.04 15.56 9.03
N HIS A 340 14.17 16.18 8.68
CA HIS A 340 14.69 17.40 9.31
C HIS A 340 14.76 17.28 10.86
N ASP A 341 15.34 16.17 11.34
CA ASP A 341 15.44 15.75 12.75
C ASP A 341 14.10 15.50 13.50
N ARG A 342 12.96 15.51 12.80
CA ARG A 342 11.64 15.24 13.39
C ARG A 342 11.37 13.75 13.55
N ALA A 343 10.40 13.44 14.42
CA ALA A 343 9.97 12.09 14.75
C ALA A 343 9.22 11.38 13.60
N LEU A 344 8.49 12.12 12.77
CA LEU A 344 7.50 11.56 11.85
C LEU A 344 7.40 12.35 10.54
N GLY A 345 7.47 11.63 9.41
CA GLY A 345 6.99 12.07 8.10
C GLY A 345 5.70 11.32 7.76
N ALA A 346 4.67 12.04 7.34
CA ALA A 346 3.35 11.46 7.09
C ALA A 346 2.66 12.18 5.92
N ILE A 347 1.60 11.58 5.37
CA ILE A 347 0.85 12.14 4.25
C ILE A 347 -0.47 12.74 4.79
N PRO A 348 -0.88 13.96 4.37
CA PRO A 348 -2.16 14.56 4.78
C PRO A 348 -3.36 13.63 4.52
N ASP A 349 -4.34 13.62 5.43
CA ASP A 349 -5.57 12.86 5.22
C ASP A 349 -6.49 13.58 4.22
N VAL A 350 -6.97 12.87 3.20
CA VAL A 350 -7.80 13.46 2.12
C VAL A 350 -9.27 13.63 2.56
N GLY A 351 -9.73 12.80 3.51
CA GLY A 351 -11.07 12.89 4.09
C GLY A 351 -11.17 14.05 5.09
N HIS A 352 -10.17 14.15 5.96
CA HIS A 352 -10.09 15.09 7.09
C HIS A 352 -8.75 15.87 7.13
N PRO A 353 -8.43 16.74 6.15
CA PRO A 353 -7.12 17.39 6.05
C PRO A 353 -6.76 18.33 7.22
N MET A 354 -7.78 18.82 7.91
CA MET A 354 -7.70 19.71 9.09
C MET A 354 -8.32 19.05 10.33
N GLY A 355 -8.27 17.72 10.40
CA GLY A 355 -8.93 16.92 11.43
C GLY A 355 -10.45 16.85 11.29
N HIS A 356 -11.10 16.35 12.33
CA HIS A 356 -12.56 16.20 12.43
C HIS A 356 -13.08 16.86 13.73
N ASN A 357 -14.39 17.09 13.79
CA ASN A 357 -15.01 17.99 14.77
C ASN A 357 -14.93 17.55 16.25
N SER A 358 -14.30 16.41 16.57
CA SER A 358 -14.05 15.99 17.95
C SER A 358 -12.83 16.67 18.60
N PHE A 359 -11.96 17.30 17.81
CA PHE A 359 -10.69 17.89 18.25
C PHE A 359 -10.48 19.29 17.67
N GLU A 360 -9.42 19.99 18.10
CA GLU A 360 -9.02 21.27 17.49
C GLU A 360 -8.57 21.07 16.03
N LYS A 361 -8.89 22.03 15.15
CA LYS A 361 -8.57 21.91 13.72
C LYS A 361 -7.13 22.30 13.40
N HIS A 362 -6.25 21.30 13.37
CA HIS A 362 -4.85 21.40 12.92
C HIS A 362 -4.62 20.54 11.67
N PRO A 363 -3.49 20.71 10.93
CA PRO A 363 -3.12 19.81 9.85
C PRO A 363 -3.04 18.37 10.35
N TYR A 364 -3.74 17.45 9.67
CA TYR A 364 -3.99 16.09 10.12
C TYR A 364 -3.58 15.08 9.05
N PHE A 365 -2.89 14.01 9.45
CA PHE A 365 -2.30 13.00 8.58
C PHE A 365 -3.01 11.65 8.64
N ASN A 366 -2.94 10.91 7.53
CA ASN A 366 -3.39 9.53 7.45
C ASN A 366 -2.32 8.58 8.00
N ALA A 367 -2.68 7.69 8.90
CA ALA A 367 -1.74 6.82 9.64
C ALA A 367 -1.33 5.53 8.90
N GLY A 368 -1.77 5.33 7.64
CA GLY A 368 -1.49 4.10 6.90
C GLY A 368 -0.21 4.08 6.08
N VAL A 369 0.50 5.20 5.96
CA VAL A 369 1.87 5.26 5.44
C VAL A 369 2.63 6.29 6.26
N LEU A 370 3.60 5.82 7.05
CA LEU A 370 4.34 6.65 8.02
C LEU A 370 5.84 6.38 7.93
N LEU A 371 6.62 7.43 7.74
CA LEU A 371 8.09 7.38 7.77
C LEU A 371 8.56 7.82 9.17
N MET A 372 8.97 6.85 9.98
CA MET A 372 9.13 7.00 11.43
C MET A 372 10.61 7.01 11.82
N ASN A 373 11.03 8.05 12.55
CA ASN A 373 12.30 8.10 13.26
C ASN A 373 12.08 7.52 14.68
N LEU A 374 12.26 6.20 14.81
CA LEU A 374 12.01 5.49 16.07
C LEU A 374 12.93 5.97 17.20
N THR A 375 14.15 6.40 16.90
CA THR A 375 15.06 7.01 17.89
C THR A 375 14.43 8.24 18.53
N LYS A 376 13.87 9.17 17.73
CA LYS A 376 13.11 10.33 18.24
C LYS A 376 11.79 9.97 18.89
N ILE A 377 11.08 8.96 18.37
CA ILE A 377 9.79 8.54 18.96
C ILE A 377 10.01 7.97 20.38
N ARG A 378 11.09 7.20 20.61
CA ARG A 378 11.44 6.67 21.94
C ARG A 378 11.60 7.75 23.01
N GLU A 379 12.09 8.94 22.66
CA GLU A 379 12.21 10.10 23.57
C GLU A 379 10.86 10.51 24.19
N THR A 380 9.74 10.18 23.53
CA THR A 380 8.37 10.55 23.96
C THR A 380 7.39 9.37 24.02
N GLY A 381 7.88 8.14 23.84
CA GLY A 381 7.05 6.96 23.58
C GLY A 381 6.11 6.56 24.73
N SER A 382 6.51 6.75 25.99
CA SER A 382 5.63 6.54 27.14
C SER A 382 4.37 7.40 27.07
N ARG A 383 4.54 8.69 26.74
CA ARG A 383 3.43 9.64 26.57
C ARG A 383 2.56 9.31 25.36
N LEU A 384 3.10 8.70 24.31
CA LEU A 384 2.32 8.21 23.17
C LEU A 384 1.39 7.06 23.60
N LEU A 385 1.88 6.12 24.41
CA LEU A 385 1.08 5.03 24.96
C LEU A 385 0.04 5.52 25.99
N GLU A 386 0.39 6.49 26.85
CA GLU A 386 -0.56 7.18 27.73
C GLU A 386 -1.69 7.84 26.93
N ARG A 387 -1.33 8.63 25.89
CA ARG A 387 -2.29 9.27 24.97
C ARG A 387 -3.19 8.24 24.27
N GLY A 388 -2.65 7.10 23.84
CA GLY A 388 -3.42 5.99 23.28
C GLY A 388 -4.49 5.46 24.23
N ARG A 389 -4.14 5.22 25.51
CA ARG A 389 -5.07 4.74 26.55
C ARG A 389 -6.18 5.74 26.86
N GLU A 390 -5.84 7.03 26.97
CA GLU A 390 -6.82 8.12 27.10
C GLU A 390 -7.78 8.18 25.90
N MET A 391 -7.27 7.89 24.69
CA MET A 391 -7.98 7.99 23.43
C MET A 391 -8.58 6.66 22.93
N GLN A 392 -8.70 5.64 23.79
CA GLN A 392 -9.22 4.31 23.42
C GLN A 392 -10.59 4.33 22.71
N ASN A 393 -11.42 5.35 22.99
CA ASN A 393 -12.75 5.57 22.41
C ASN A 393 -12.77 6.63 21.29
N ALA A 394 -11.62 7.09 20.80
CA ALA A 394 -11.52 8.08 19.73
C ALA A 394 -11.98 7.51 18.38
N LYS A 395 -12.54 8.38 17.53
CA LYS A 395 -13.23 8.00 16.29
C LYS A 395 -12.35 7.21 15.32
N PHE A 396 -11.07 7.59 15.23
CA PHE A 396 -10.05 6.96 14.40
C PHE A 396 -8.89 6.40 15.23
N ARG A 397 -9.13 6.06 16.51
CA ARG A 397 -8.23 5.28 17.38
C ARG A 397 -6.75 5.72 17.35
N ASP A 398 -5.87 4.86 16.81
CA ASP A 398 -4.43 5.05 16.70
C ASP A 398 -4.09 6.27 15.84
N GLN A 399 -4.83 6.53 14.77
CA GLN A 399 -4.65 7.71 13.93
C GLN A 399 -4.96 9.01 14.69
N ASP A 400 -6.02 9.03 15.52
CA ASP A 400 -6.32 10.18 16.36
C ASP A 400 -5.23 10.38 17.44
N ALA A 401 -4.77 9.31 18.10
CA ALA A 401 -3.71 9.39 19.11
C ALA A 401 -2.35 9.84 18.53
N LEU A 402 -1.99 9.36 17.33
CA LEU A 402 -0.81 9.80 16.60
C LEU A 402 -0.90 11.28 16.19
N ASN A 403 -2.07 11.73 15.72
CA ASN A 403 -2.31 13.14 15.37
C ASN A 403 -2.40 14.08 16.59
N GLU A 404 -2.72 13.56 17.78
CA GLU A 404 -2.62 14.33 19.02
C GLU A 404 -1.19 14.43 19.57
N HIS A 405 -0.41 13.35 19.48
CA HIS A 405 0.97 13.33 19.98
C HIS A 405 1.97 14.03 19.03
N PHE A 406 1.86 13.80 17.72
CA PHE A 406 2.80 14.32 16.71
C PHE A 406 2.24 15.54 15.98
N LYS A 407 2.18 16.70 16.65
CA LYS A 407 1.74 17.96 16.01
C LYS A 407 2.73 18.55 14.99
N ASP A 408 4.03 18.22 15.09
CA ASP A 408 5.11 18.79 14.24
C ASP A 408 5.73 17.74 13.27
N TRP A 409 4.86 17.03 12.54
CA TRP A 409 5.24 16.07 11.49
C TRP A 409 5.74 16.79 10.21
N VAL A 410 6.45 16.07 9.34
CA VAL A 410 6.81 16.56 8.00
C VAL A 410 5.77 16.10 6.97
N PRO A 411 5.15 17.02 6.19
CA PRO A 411 4.19 16.64 5.17
C PRO A 411 4.86 16.05 3.93
N VAL A 412 4.54 14.78 3.65
CA VAL A 412 4.94 14.01 2.47
C VAL A 412 3.88 14.15 1.36
N SER A 413 4.31 14.09 0.10
CA SER A 413 3.43 14.19 -1.09
C SER A 413 2.32 13.13 -1.09
N LEU A 414 1.13 13.51 -1.57
CA LEU A 414 -0.06 12.64 -1.62
C LEU A 414 0.13 11.41 -2.53
N ARG A 415 1.11 11.43 -3.44
CA ARG A 415 1.46 10.27 -4.28
C ARG A 415 1.86 9.02 -3.48
N TRP A 416 2.29 9.21 -2.23
CA TRP A 416 2.80 8.16 -1.35
C TRP A 416 1.74 7.58 -0.40
N ASN A 417 0.50 8.09 -0.41
CA ASN A 417 -0.65 7.52 0.30
C ASN A 417 -1.91 8.06 -0.37
N ALA A 418 -2.24 7.55 -1.55
CA ALA A 418 -3.38 8.03 -2.33
C ALA A 418 -4.69 7.41 -1.80
N GLN A 419 -5.51 8.25 -1.17
CA GLN A 419 -6.69 7.88 -0.39
C GLN A 419 -7.99 8.31 -1.11
N GLY A 420 -9.11 7.64 -0.80
CA GLY A 420 -10.44 8.10 -1.23
C GLY A 420 -10.68 8.14 -2.75
N LEU A 421 -9.85 7.44 -3.53
CA LEU A 421 -10.00 7.32 -4.98
C LEU A 421 -11.32 6.61 -5.31
N GLY A 422 -12.01 7.08 -6.35
CA GLY A 422 -13.37 6.60 -6.69
C GLY A 422 -14.48 7.01 -5.72
N THR A 423 -14.18 7.66 -4.58
CA THR A 423 -15.18 8.16 -3.62
C THR A 423 -15.06 9.67 -3.39
N TYR A 424 -14.40 10.10 -2.31
CA TYR A 424 -14.48 11.48 -1.80
C TYR A 424 -13.33 12.40 -2.24
N ALA A 425 -12.25 11.85 -2.80
CA ALA A 425 -11.09 12.64 -3.23
C ALA A 425 -11.46 13.69 -4.29
N SER A 426 -12.41 13.38 -5.17
CA SER A 426 -12.89 14.26 -6.24
C SER A 426 -13.94 15.30 -5.77
N TYR A 427 -14.56 15.13 -4.60
CA TYR A 427 -15.60 16.06 -4.11
C TYR A 427 -14.95 17.30 -3.47
N PRO A 428 -15.17 18.52 -4.01
CA PRO A 428 -14.49 19.72 -3.55
C PRO A 428 -14.97 20.17 -2.17
N SER A 429 -14.03 20.39 -1.23
CA SER A 429 -14.28 21.05 0.05
C SER A 429 -13.34 22.23 0.26
N ALA A 430 -13.62 23.11 1.23
CA ALA A 430 -12.75 24.25 1.53
C ALA A 430 -11.35 23.81 2.00
N ASP A 431 -11.27 22.70 2.75
CA ASP A 431 -10.01 22.16 3.24
C ASP A 431 -9.27 21.34 2.17
N ARG A 432 -9.98 20.52 1.37
CA ARG A 432 -9.36 19.79 0.23
C ARG A 432 -8.83 20.72 -0.86
N LYS A 433 -9.36 21.94 -1.01
CA LYS A 433 -8.78 22.98 -1.90
C LYS A 433 -7.38 23.46 -1.50
N ARG A 434 -6.88 23.11 -0.31
CA ARG A 434 -5.49 23.34 0.11
C ARG A 434 -4.55 22.17 -0.23
N LEU A 435 -5.11 21.01 -0.62
CA LEU A 435 -4.35 19.83 -1.02
C LEU A 435 -4.08 19.83 -2.53
N LYS A 436 -2.90 19.35 -2.92
CA LYS A 436 -2.52 19.09 -4.31
C LYS A 436 -3.04 17.73 -4.77
N LEU A 437 -4.36 17.60 -4.91
CA LEU A 437 -5.01 16.34 -5.24
C LEU A 437 -4.53 15.74 -6.57
N ASP A 438 -3.94 16.57 -7.44
CA ASP A 438 -3.29 16.19 -8.68
C ASP A 438 -2.03 15.31 -8.51
N GLU A 439 -1.38 15.32 -7.34
CA GLU A 439 -0.30 14.39 -6.99
C GLU A 439 -0.78 12.92 -6.90
N MET A 440 -2.10 12.67 -6.82
CA MET A 440 -2.69 11.32 -6.81
C MET A 440 -3.11 10.80 -8.19
N ASN A 441 -2.82 11.53 -9.29
CA ASN A 441 -3.15 11.07 -10.65
C ASN A 441 -2.30 9.88 -11.12
N ASP A 442 -1.04 9.80 -10.68
CA ASP A 442 -0.15 8.63 -10.87
C ASP A 442 0.52 8.27 -9.53
N PRO A 443 -0.20 7.56 -8.66
CA PRO A 443 0.23 7.31 -7.28
C PRO A 443 1.28 6.20 -7.22
N SER A 444 2.31 6.41 -6.40
CA SER A 444 3.31 5.40 -6.05
C SER A 444 2.76 4.36 -5.09
N ILE A 445 1.89 4.78 -4.16
CA ILE A 445 1.21 3.91 -3.19
C ILE A 445 -0.27 4.31 -3.14
N ILE A 446 -1.15 3.34 -3.40
CA ILE A 446 -2.59 3.44 -3.21
C ILE A 446 -2.94 2.86 -1.84
N HIS A 447 -3.84 3.50 -1.12
CA HIS A 447 -4.40 2.99 0.14
C HIS A 447 -5.90 2.74 -0.05
N PHE A 448 -6.35 1.50 0.11
CA PHE A 448 -7.76 1.10 -0.02
C PHE A 448 -8.58 1.45 1.25
N THR A 449 -8.51 2.73 1.65
CA THR A 449 -9.12 3.29 2.86
C THR A 449 -10.61 2.95 2.99
N GLY A 450 -11.04 2.44 4.14
CA GLY A 450 -12.45 2.19 4.45
C GLY A 450 -12.69 0.84 5.14
N PRO A 451 -13.95 0.46 5.37
CA PRO A 451 -14.27 -0.86 5.93
C PRO A 451 -14.06 -1.98 4.89
N VAL A 452 -13.57 -3.14 5.35
CA VAL A 452 -13.53 -4.37 4.53
C VAL A 452 -14.96 -4.78 4.14
N ASN A 453 -15.89 -4.72 5.09
CA ASN A 453 -17.28 -5.14 4.92
C ASN A 453 -18.22 -4.06 5.48
N PRO A 454 -18.53 -2.98 4.73
CA PRO A 454 -19.40 -1.89 5.19
C PRO A 454 -20.80 -2.35 5.61
N SER A 455 -21.47 -1.52 6.40
CA SER A 455 -22.91 -1.64 6.69
C SER A 455 -23.76 -1.39 5.44
N LEU A 456 -25.03 -1.81 5.48
CA LEU A 456 -25.99 -1.48 4.42
C LEU A 456 -26.27 0.03 4.35
N ALA A 457 -26.21 0.75 5.48
CA ALA A 457 -26.42 2.19 5.54
C ALA A 457 -25.30 2.98 4.82
N GLU A 458 -24.04 2.58 5.00
CA GLU A 458 -22.90 3.12 4.25
C GLU A 458 -23.00 2.76 2.76
N THR A 459 -23.33 1.51 2.46
CA THR A 459 -23.46 1.00 1.09
C THR A 459 -24.55 1.73 0.29
N LEU A 460 -25.64 2.13 0.93
CA LEU A 460 -26.76 2.85 0.31
C LEU A 460 -26.64 4.39 0.39
N ASN A 461 -25.54 4.95 0.92
CA ASN A 461 -25.38 6.39 1.06
C ASN A 461 -25.21 7.05 -0.32
N PRO A 462 -26.15 7.90 -0.79
CA PRO A 462 -26.13 8.46 -2.14
C PRO A 462 -24.96 9.42 -2.38
N TYR A 463 -24.42 10.03 -1.33
CA TYR A 463 -23.31 10.99 -1.40
C TYR A 463 -21.93 10.30 -1.48
N VAL A 464 -21.87 8.98 -1.31
CA VAL A 464 -20.64 8.18 -1.33
C VAL A 464 -20.77 7.00 -2.32
N GLN A 465 -21.52 7.21 -3.40
CA GLN A 465 -21.61 6.26 -4.51
C GLN A 465 -20.49 6.52 -5.55
N PRO A 466 -19.84 5.48 -6.10
CA PRO A 466 -19.98 4.07 -5.72
C PRO A 466 -19.28 3.76 -4.37
N PRO A 467 -19.85 2.87 -3.53
CA PRO A 467 -19.35 2.62 -2.18
C PRO A 467 -18.09 1.74 -2.24
N VAL A 468 -16.91 2.35 -2.06
CA VAL A 468 -15.64 1.62 -2.00
C VAL A 468 -15.45 0.96 -0.64
N ALA A 469 -15.70 -0.35 -0.59
CA ALA A 469 -15.08 -1.26 0.38
C ALA A 469 -13.65 -1.62 -0.05
N LYS A 470 -12.91 -2.43 0.73
CA LYS A 470 -11.63 -3.00 0.28
C LYS A 470 -11.84 -4.11 -0.79
N PRO A 471 -10.91 -4.37 -1.74
CA PRO A 471 -11.14 -5.26 -2.89
C PRO A 471 -11.56 -6.70 -2.56
N TRP A 472 -11.10 -7.24 -1.42
CA TRP A 472 -11.44 -8.57 -0.89
C TRP A 472 -12.69 -8.58 0.00
N GLY A 473 -13.31 -7.42 0.20
CA GLY A 473 -14.61 -7.28 0.85
C GLY A 473 -15.75 -7.83 0.00
N TYR A 474 -16.95 -7.94 0.60
CA TYR A 474 -18.11 -8.51 -0.11
C TYR A 474 -18.56 -7.69 -1.32
N LEU A 475 -18.34 -6.36 -1.33
CA LEU A 475 -18.66 -5.47 -2.45
C LEU A 475 -17.57 -5.41 -3.53
N GLY A 476 -16.30 -5.67 -3.19
CA GLY A 476 -15.18 -5.60 -4.14
C GLY A 476 -14.91 -4.24 -4.77
N SER A 477 -14.84 -3.17 -3.96
CA SER A 477 -14.41 -1.80 -4.39
C SER A 477 -15.01 -1.30 -5.73
N PRO A 478 -16.34 -1.32 -5.93
CA PRO A 478 -16.95 -0.93 -7.20
C PRO A 478 -16.53 0.48 -7.61
N GLY A 479 -16.02 0.64 -8.84
CA GLY A 479 -15.56 1.92 -9.39
C GLY A 479 -14.22 2.44 -8.88
N HIS A 480 -13.51 1.71 -8.01
CA HIS A 480 -12.15 2.10 -7.61
C HIS A 480 -11.14 1.90 -8.76
N PRO A 481 -10.37 2.93 -9.20
CA PRO A 481 -9.55 2.83 -10.41
C PRO A 481 -8.54 1.67 -10.40
N PHE A 482 -7.88 1.43 -9.27
CA PHE A 482 -6.84 0.41 -9.10
C PHE A 482 -7.38 -0.95 -8.62
N TYR A 483 -8.69 -1.20 -8.70
CA TYR A 483 -9.28 -2.49 -8.30
C TYR A 483 -8.65 -3.68 -9.04
N GLN A 484 -8.44 -3.55 -10.35
CA GLN A 484 -7.88 -4.63 -11.17
C GLN A 484 -6.40 -4.89 -10.84
N GLU A 485 -5.58 -3.83 -10.73
CA GLU A 485 -4.15 -3.95 -10.37
C GLU A 485 -3.95 -4.68 -9.02
N TRP A 486 -4.85 -4.49 -8.05
CA TRP A 486 -4.80 -5.23 -6.78
C TRP A 486 -5.01 -6.74 -6.95
N TRP A 487 -5.95 -7.16 -7.79
CA TRP A 487 -6.19 -8.58 -8.07
C TRP A 487 -5.08 -9.21 -8.93
N GLU A 488 -4.49 -8.44 -9.85
CA GLU A 488 -3.32 -8.86 -10.64
C GLU A 488 -2.05 -9.00 -9.79
N ALA A 489 -1.93 -8.20 -8.71
CA ALA A 489 -0.88 -8.40 -7.70
C ALA A 489 -1.15 -9.64 -6.83
N LEU A 490 -2.37 -9.82 -6.31
CA LEU A 490 -2.74 -11.01 -5.54
C LEU A 490 -2.48 -12.31 -6.31
N ALA A 491 -2.73 -12.32 -7.63
CA ALA A 491 -2.48 -13.47 -8.50
C ALA A 491 -1.01 -13.92 -8.58
N LYS A 492 -0.05 -13.11 -8.08
CA LYS A 492 1.38 -13.42 -7.99
C LYS A 492 1.81 -13.97 -6.62
N THR A 493 0.88 -14.06 -5.67
CA THR A 493 1.09 -14.60 -4.32
C THR A 493 0.57 -16.04 -4.22
N PRO A 494 0.78 -16.76 -3.10
CA PRO A 494 0.14 -18.06 -2.85
C PRO A 494 -1.40 -18.05 -2.90
N TYR A 495 -2.05 -16.87 -2.88
CA TYR A 495 -3.49 -16.72 -3.09
C TYR A 495 -3.92 -16.70 -4.57
N ALA A 496 -3.04 -17.10 -5.49
CA ALA A 496 -3.37 -17.29 -6.91
C ALA A 496 -4.66 -18.14 -7.08
N GLY A 497 -5.62 -17.62 -7.84
CA GLY A 497 -6.94 -18.25 -8.03
C GLY A 497 -7.99 -17.95 -6.95
N TYR A 498 -7.63 -17.39 -5.79
CA TYR A 498 -8.60 -17.05 -4.72
C TYR A 498 -9.75 -16.17 -5.23
N ALA A 499 -9.45 -15.28 -6.18
CA ALA A 499 -10.40 -14.39 -6.84
C ALA A 499 -11.65 -15.09 -7.40
N ALA A 500 -11.51 -16.33 -7.88
CA ALA A 500 -12.57 -17.15 -8.47
C ALA A 500 -12.93 -18.39 -7.62
N SER A 501 -12.42 -18.47 -6.39
CA SER A 501 -12.65 -19.63 -5.52
C SER A 501 -14.08 -19.69 -4.99
N GLU A 502 -14.65 -20.89 -4.89
CA GLU A 502 -15.95 -21.13 -4.25
C GLU A 502 -15.98 -20.64 -2.80
N LEU A 503 -14.84 -20.73 -2.10
CA LEU A 503 -14.64 -20.18 -0.75
C LEU A 503 -14.87 -18.66 -0.70
N ARG A 504 -14.35 -17.89 -1.67
CA ARG A 504 -14.60 -16.44 -1.75
C ARG A 504 -16.06 -16.15 -2.07
N ILE A 505 -16.65 -16.87 -3.03
CA ILE A 505 -18.04 -16.67 -3.45
C ILE A 505 -18.97 -16.88 -2.25
N LYS A 506 -18.88 -18.03 -1.60
CA LYS A 506 -19.67 -18.37 -0.41
C LYS A 506 -19.47 -17.36 0.72
N ARG A 507 -18.22 -16.97 1.05
CA ARG A 507 -17.95 -15.97 2.10
C ARG A 507 -18.60 -14.61 1.79
N ASN A 508 -18.62 -14.22 0.52
CA ASN A 508 -19.25 -12.97 0.10
C ASN A 508 -20.79 -13.05 0.16
N GLU A 509 -21.39 -14.18 -0.19
CA GLU A 509 -22.84 -14.43 -0.05
C GLU A 509 -23.27 -14.40 1.44
N GLU A 510 -22.56 -15.13 2.31
CA GLU A 510 -22.78 -15.13 3.76
C GLU A 510 -22.61 -13.72 4.38
N ALA A 511 -21.63 -12.94 3.90
CA ALA A 511 -21.44 -11.57 4.34
C ALA A 511 -22.58 -10.63 3.89
N VAL A 512 -23.10 -10.78 2.66
CA VAL A 512 -24.26 -10.02 2.17
C VAL A 512 -25.51 -10.36 2.98
N GLU A 513 -25.80 -11.64 3.20
CA GLU A 513 -26.94 -12.08 4.01
C GLU A 513 -26.86 -11.52 5.44
N LYS A 514 -25.69 -11.63 6.08
CA LYS A 514 -25.45 -11.07 7.41
C LYS A 514 -25.74 -9.57 7.48
N ARG A 515 -25.24 -8.78 6.53
CA ARG A 515 -25.45 -7.32 6.49
C ARG A 515 -26.90 -6.93 6.22
N ILE A 516 -27.65 -7.73 5.47
CA ILE A 516 -29.10 -7.54 5.28
C ILE A 516 -29.86 -7.85 6.59
N ASN A 517 -29.51 -8.94 7.28
CA ASN A 517 -30.16 -9.34 8.52
C ASN A 517 -29.91 -8.34 9.66
N GLU A 518 -28.68 -7.87 9.82
CA GLU A 518 -28.30 -6.81 10.79
C GLU A 518 -29.09 -5.51 10.53
N ALA A 519 -29.12 -5.03 9.29
CA ALA A 519 -29.84 -3.81 8.94
C ALA A 519 -31.38 -3.95 9.11
N ALA A 520 -31.92 -5.14 8.87
CA ALA A 520 -33.33 -5.43 9.15
C ALA A 520 -33.63 -5.47 10.65
N GLU A 521 -32.67 -5.86 11.50
CA GLU A 521 -32.79 -5.83 12.96
C GLU A 521 -32.67 -4.40 13.52
N GLU A 522 -31.69 -3.63 13.06
CA GLU A 522 -31.55 -2.20 13.37
C GLU A 522 -32.83 -1.43 13.03
N PHE A 523 -33.42 -1.68 11.86
CA PHE A 523 -34.70 -1.10 11.45
C PHE A 523 -35.85 -1.52 12.38
N ARG A 524 -35.92 -2.81 12.77
CA ARG A 524 -36.93 -3.30 13.74
C ARG A 524 -36.80 -2.60 15.10
N SER A 525 -35.56 -2.39 15.60
CA SER A 525 -35.33 -1.69 16.87
C SER A 525 -35.81 -0.24 16.81
N LYS A 526 -35.37 0.52 15.81
CA LYS A 526 -35.76 1.93 15.61
C LYS A 526 -37.28 2.10 15.47
N VAL A 527 -37.97 1.17 14.79
CA VAL A 527 -39.44 1.16 14.71
C VAL A 527 -40.09 0.85 16.06
N SER A 528 -39.51 0.00 16.89
CA SER A 528 -40.03 -0.31 18.24
C SER A 528 -39.82 0.85 19.22
N GLU A 529 -38.65 1.49 19.22
CA GLU A 529 -38.32 2.70 20.00
C GLU A 529 -39.27 3.85 19.64
N THR A 530 -39.48 4.09 18.34
CA THR A 530 -40.42 5.11 17.84
C THR A 530 -41.86 4.84 18.33
N ARG A 531 -42.29 3.57 18.37
CA ARG A 531 -43.60 3.19 18.93
C ARG A 531 -43.70 3.47 20.44
N VAL A 532 -42.64 3.25 21.21
CA VAL A 532 -42.59 3.56 22.65
C VAL A 532 -42.68 5.07 22.87
N HIS A 533 -41.89 5.87 22.15
CA HIS A 533 -41.94 7.33 22.25
C HIS A 533 -43.31 7.90 21.85
N LEU A 534 -43.92 7.42 20.76
CA LEU A 534 -45.27 7.81 20.38
C LEU A 534 -46.30 7.44 21.46
N ALA A 535 -46.21 6.24 22.05
CA ALA A 535 -47.11 5.83 23.13
C ALA A 535 -46.96 6.69 24.39
N GLN A 536 -45.74 7.10 24.75
CA GLN A 536 -45.49 8.06 25.83
C GLN A 536 -46.07 9.44 25.50
N TRP A 537 -45.90 9.92 24.27
CA TRP A 537 -46.47 11.20 23.82
C TRP A 537 -47.99 11.22 23.91
N TYR A 538 -48.66 10.13 23.50
CA TYR A 538 -50.12 9.96 23.66
C TYR A 538 -50.58 9.92 25.13
N GLN A 539 -49.75 9.47 26.07
CA GLN A 539 -50.07 9.55 27.50
C GLN A 539 -49.90 10.97 28.07
N VAL A 540 -48.91 11.73 27.60
CA VAL A 540 -48.69 13.14 28.01
C VAL A 540 -49.74 14.08 27.42
N ALA A 541 -50.17 13.84 26.16
CA ALA A 541 -51.20 14.62 25.48
C ALA A 541 -52.64 14.30 25.95
N ALA A 542 -52.84 13.35 26.86
CA ALA A 542 -54.15 13.04 27.41
C ALA A 542 -54.69 14.21 28.28
N PRO A 543 -55.89 14.75 28.01
CA PRO A 543 -56.37 15.95 28.69
C PRO A 543 -56.61 15.69 30.18
N ARG A 544 -55.88 16.44 31.03
CA ARG A 544 -56.14 16.48 32.48
C ARG A 544 -57.58 16.93 32.72
N LYS A 545 -58.38 16.12 33.41
CA LYS A 545 -59.78 16.44 33.75
C LYS A 545 -59.85 17.61 34.74
N SER A 546 -59.92 18.84 34.24
CA SER A 546 -60.27 20.01 35.03
C SER A 546 -61.75 19.93 35.46
N SER A 547 -61.99 19.70 36.74
CA SER A 547 -63.34 19.62 37.31
C SER A 547 -63.96 21.00 37.49
N THR A 548 -64.53 21.56 36.42
CA THR A 548 -65.45 22.71 36.48
C THR A 548 -66.27 22.76 35.19
N GLY A 549 -67.59 22.99 35.30
CA GLY A 549 -68.49 23.01 34.16
C GLY A 549 -68.56 24.37 33.48
N GLY A 550 -68.39 24.40 32.15
CA GLY A 550 -68.55 25.61 31.34
C GLY A 550 -68.08 25.39 29.92
N SER A 551 -69.00 25.34 28.95
CA SER A 551 -68.67 25.21 27.53
C SER A 551 -68.18 26.54 26.96
N PRO A 552 -67.12 26.51 26.16
CA PRO A 552 -67.15 27.21 24.87
C PRO A 552 -66.86 26.25 23.70
N SER A 553 -67.42 26.56 22.54
CA SER A 553 -67.16 25.85 21.29
C SER A 553 -65.81 26.27 20.69
N ILE A 554 -64.94 25.30 20.44
CA ILE A 554 -63.74 25.43 19.60
C ILE A 554 -63.79 24.28 18.57
N ASP A 555 -63.39 24.55 17.34
CA ASP A 555 -63.50 23.60 16.23
C ASP A 555 -62.70 22.31 16.44
N LYS A 556 -63.24 21.22 15.89
CA LYS A 556 -62.63 19.88 16.01
C LYS A 556 -61.45 19.77 15.05
N PRO A 557 -60.21 19.52 15.52
CA PRO A 557 -59.14 19.12 14.63
C PRO A 557 -59.48 17.79 13.96
N CYS A 558 -58.99 17.57 12.74
CA CYS A 558 -59.18 16.31 12.02
C CYS A 558 -58.38 15.18 12.66
N PHE A 559 -59.00 14.47 13.62
CA PHE A 559 -58.46 13.25 14.19
C PHE A 559 -58.24 12.19 13.09
N ILE A 560 -56.98 11.98 12.70
CA ILE A 560 -56.56 10.75 12.03
C ILE A 560 -56.72 9.63 13.05
N LYS A 561 -57.85 8.93 12.96
CA LYS A 561 -58.20 7.82 13.87
C LYS A 561 -57.42 6.57 13.48
N LEU A 562 -56.11 6.56 13.78
CA LEU A 562 -55.32 5.34 13.84
C LEU A 562 -56.06 4.34 14.76
N ILE A 563 -56.39 3.16 14.23
CA ILE A 563 -57.24 2.20 14.92
C ILE A 563 -56.38 1.40 15.91
N THR A 564 -56.10 2.02 17.06
CA THR A 564 -55.52 1.34 18.24
C THR A 564 -56.60 0.50 18.92
N GLY A 565 -56.96 -0.62 18.28
CA GLY A 565 -58.02 -1.51 18.74
C GLY A 565 -57.61 -2.33 19.95
N THR A 566 -57.87 -1.84 21.17
CA THR A 566 -57.75 -2.62 22.41
C THR A 566 -58.94 -3.57 22.58
N GLN A 567 -58.96 -4.66 21.81
CA GLN A 567 -59.77 -5.85 22.10
C GLN A 567 -59.11 -7.09 21.49
N SER A 568 -59.17 -8.22 22.19
CA SER A 568 -58.65 -9.48 21.69
C SER A 568 -59.53 -10.07 20.58
N ASP A 569 -58.92 -10.94 19.78
CA ASP A 569 -59.55 -11.85 18.83
C ASP A 569 -60.14 -11.24 17.54
N LYS A 570 -59.66 -11.78 16.40
CA LYS A 570 -60.19 -11.64 15.02
C LYS A 570 -59.85 -10.37 14.22
N PHE A 571 -58.57 -10.10 13.93
CA PHE A 571 -58.13 -9.54 12.62
C PHE A 571 -56.64 -9.83 12.35
N PRO A 572 -56.27 -10.65 11.34
CA PRO A 572 -54.87 -10.94 11.00
C PRO A 572 -54.36 -10.03 9.87
N THR A 573 -53.68 -8.93 10.21
CA THR A 573 -53.38 -7.86 9.23
C THR A 573 -51.95 -7.30 9.23
N LEU A 574 -51.01 -7.89 9.99
CA LEU A 574 -49.58 -7.58 9.85
C LEU A 574 -48.73 -8.85 9.67
N ASP A 575 -48.94 -9.87 10.51
CA ASP A 575 -48.21 -11.14 10.39
C ASP A 575 -48.50 -11.87 9.07
N LEU A 576 -49.70 -11.68 8.50
CA LEU A 576 -50.06 -12.23 7.20
C LEU A 576 -49.26 -11.61 6.04
N LEU A 577 -48.77 -10.37 6.23
CA LEU A 577 -48.01 -9.60 5.25
C LEU A 577 -46.51 -9.94 5.28
N LEU A 578 -46.02 -10.42 6.43
CA LEU A 578 -44.66 -10.94 6.59
C LEU A 578 -44.55 -12.43 6.20
N ASN A 579 -45.56 -13.24 6.52
CA ASN A 579 -45.54 -14.69 6.29
C ASN A 579 -45.95 -15.14 4.87
N THR A 580 -46.31 -14.22 3.97
CA THR A 580 -46.65 -14.55 2.56
C THR A 580 -45.48 -14.41 1.58
N ILE A 581 -44.26 -14.20 2.07
CA ILE A 581 -43.03 -14.14 1.25
C ILE A 581 -42.29 -15.48 1.32
N THR A 582 -42.83 -16.49 0.63
CA THR A 582 -42.12 -17.75 0.35
C THR A 582 -41.72 -17.81 -1.13
N PRO A 583 -40.44 -18.08 -1.47
CA PRO A 583 -40.02 -18.20 -2.86
C PRO A 583 -40.29 -19.61 -3.39
N GLU A 584 -41.29 -19.78 -4.27
CA GLU A 584 -41.39 -21.00 -5.09
C GLU A 584 -40.35 -20.98 -6.22
N PRO A 585 -39.62 -22.08 -6.47
CA PRO A 585 -38.70 -22.17 -7.59
C PRO A 585 -39.44 -22.39 -8.93
N ALA A 586 -38.89 -21.77 -9.98
CA ALA A 586 -39.17 -22.06 -11.40
C ALA A 586 -40.52 -21.64 -12.01
N SER A 587 -40.83 -20.33 -12.03
CA SER A 587 -41.49 -19.74 -13.22
C SER A 587 -41.09 -18.27 -13.45
N ASN A 588 -41.17 -17.79 -14.70
CA ASN A 588 -40.76 -16.43 -15.11
C ASN A 588 -41.88 -15.36 -14.96
N ARG A 589 -42.92 -15.61 -14.14
CA ARG A 589 -43.95 -14.61 -13.80
C ARG A 589 -44.41 -14.79 -12.35
N VAL A 590 -44.58 -13.66 -11.65
CA VAL A 590 -45.26 -13.59 -10.35
C VAL A 590 -46.34 -12.52 -10.44
N SER A 591 -47.55 -12.83 -9.98
CA SER A 591 -48.70 -11.92 -10.04
C SER A 591 -49.53 -12.04 -8.76
N TYR A 592 -49.52 -10.98 -7.95
CA TYR A 592 -50.20 -10.94 -6.65
C TYR A 592 -51.67 -10.53 -6.81
N ARG A 593 -52.57 -11.12 -6.01
CA ARG A 593 -54.02 -10.85 -6.07
C ARG A 593 -54.59 -10.65 -4.67
N LEU A 594 -54.84 -9.41 -4.29
CA LEU A 594 -55.58 -9.07 -3.07
C LEU A 594 -57.09 -9.18 -3.34
N MET A 595 -57.83 -9.80 -2.42
CA MET A 595 -59.30 -9.79 -2.41
C MET A 595 -59.80 -9.40 -1.02
N GLY A 596 -60.59 -8.34 -0.97
CA GLY A 596 -61.24 -7.84 0.24
C GLY A 596 -62.16 -6.68 -0.10
N SER A 597 -63.41 -6.74 0.35
CA SER A 597 -64.44 -5.72 0.11
C SER A 597 -64.73 -4.97 1.41
N SER A 598 -64.86 -3.64 1.37
CA SER A 598 -65.23 -2.83 2.54
C SER A 598 -65.89 -1.52 2.09
N THR A 599 -67.12 -1.29 2.55
CA THR A 599 -67.89 -0.06 2.27
C THR A 599 -67.62 1.00 3.33
N ILE A 600 -67.29 2.23 2.91
CA ILE A 600 -67.07 3.35 3.84
C ILE A 600 -68.36 4.18 3.93
N LEU A 601 -68.87 4.36 5.16
CA LEU A 601 -70.01 5.26 5.44
C LEU A 601 -69.51 6.65 5.86
N CYS A 602 -70.10 7.69 5.27
CA CYS A 602 -69.76 9.08 5.59
C CYS A 602 -70.53 9.61 6.82
N PRO A 603 -69.87 10.10 7.88
CA PRO A 603 -70.53 10.53 9.12
C PRO A 603 -71.13 11.95 9.08
N ARG A 604 -71.39 12.53 7.89
CA ARG A 604 -72.02 13.86 7.74
C ARG A 604 -73.52 13.85 7.47
N CYS A 605 -74.12 12.68 7.21
CA CYS A 605 -75.54 12.55 6.90
C CYS A 605 -76.33 11.99 8.09
N GLY A 606 -77.31 12.73 8.59
CA GLY A 606 -78.29 12.20 9.54
C GLY A 606 -79.29 11.24 8.86
N PRO A 607 -80.04 10.43 9.62
CA PRO A 607 -80.96 9.46 9.06
C PRO A 607 -82.20 10.14 8.46
N GLN A 608 -82.27 10.20 7.12
CA GLN A 608 -83.50 10.49 6.39
C GLN A 608 -83.92 9.25 5.59
N PHE A 609 -85.00 8.62 6.04
CA PHE A 609 -85.81 7.76 5.19
C PHE A 609 -86.62 8.66 4.26
N LEU A 610 -86.36 8.57 2.95
CA LEU A 610 -87.31 8.94 1.90
C LEU A 610 -87.27 7.85 0.82
N THR A 611 -88.44 7.48 0.33
CA THR A 611 -88.64 6.41 -0.64
C THR A 611 -88.77 6.96 -2.07
N ASP A 612 -88.89 6.04 -3.03
CA ASP A 612 -89.54 6.23 -4.32
C ASP A 612 -88.84 7.08 -5.41
N SER A 613 -88.05 6.37 -6.21
CA SER A 613 -88.19 6.30 -7.68
C SER A 613 -87.76 7.48 -8.59
N ASN A 614 -87.01 7.09 -9.63
CA ASN A 614 -87.02 7.65 -10.98
C ASN A 614 -86.72 9.15 -11.20
N SER A 615 -85.43 9.48 -11.34
CA SER A 615 -84.92 10.20 -12.53
C SER A 615 -83.40 10.07 -12.65
N LEU A 616 -82.84 10.40 -13.82
CA LEU A 616 -81.43 10.18 -14.14
C LEU A 616 -80.51 11.18 -13.45
N SER A 617 -79.35 10.73 -12.94
CA SER A 617 -78.02 11.13 -13.45
C SER A 617 -76.86 10.67 -12.53
N ASN A 618 -75.64 10.80 -13.08
CA ASN A 618 -74.34 10.76 -12.42
C ASN A 618 -73.71 9.40 -12.07
N GLU A 619 -72.43 9.33 -12.42
CA GLU A 619 -71.55 8.18 -12.39
C GLU A 619 -71.06 7.87 -10.97
N VAL A 620 -70.81 6.59 -10.68
CA VAL A 620 -69.85 6.18 -9.64
C VAL A 620 -68.90 5.15 -10.25
N SER A 621 -67.72 5.63 -10.67
CA SER A 621 -66.68 4.81 -11.29
C SER A 621 -66.04 3.85 -10.28
N THR A 622 -66.14 2.53 -10.51
CA THR A 622 -65.39 1.54 -9.73
C THR A 622 -63.90 1.58 -10.10
N ILE A 623 -63.08 2.21 -9.26
CA ILE A 623 -61.62 2.27 -9.45
C ILE A 623 -61.00 0.91 -9.06
N MET A 624 -60.81 0.02 -10.03
CA MET A 624 -59.96 -1.16 -9.88
C MET A 624 -58.49 -0.80 -10.13
N ALA A 625 -57.75 -0.51 -9.05
CA ALA A 625 -56.30 -0.35 -9.12
C ALA A 625 -55.60 -1.70 -9.34
N THR A 626 -55.30 -2.04 -10.60
CA THR A 626 -54.50 -3.22 -10.97
C THR A 626 -53.03 -2.82 -11.10
N ILE A 627 -52.16 -3.32 -10.21
CA ILE A 627 -50.72 -3.02 -10.23
C ILE A 627 -49.97 -4.12 -11.01
N ASP A 628 -49.73 -3.91 -12.30
CA ASP A 628 -48.91 -4.80 -13.16
C ASP A 628 -47.41 -4.58 -12.89
N VAL A 629 -46.80 -5.40 -12.03
CA VAL A 629 -45.36 -5.28 -11.68
C VAL A 629 -44.49 -6.06 -12.65
N ARG A 630 -44.01 -5.39 -13.70
CA ARG A 630 -43.04 -5.98 -14.64
C ARG A 630 -41.63 -5.94 -14.08
N ILE A 631 -41.20 -7.05 -13.50
CA ILE A 631 -39.80 -7.27 -13.11
C ILE A 631 -38.98 -7.53 -14.38
N TYR A 632 -38.18 -6.55 -14.80
CA TYR A 632 -37.16 -6.76 -15.82
C TYR A 632 -35.95 -7.44 -15.19
N ARG A 633 -35.77 -8.72 -15.51
CA ARG A 633 -34.55 -9.47 -15.16
C ARG A 633 -33.39 -8.85 -15.95
N LEU A 634 -32.40 -8.29 -15.27
CA LEU A 634 -31.12 -7.93 -15.89
C LEU A 634 -30.44 -9.23 -16.36
N GLN A 635 -30.62 -9.59 -17.63
CA GLN A 635 -29.72 -10.53 -18.28
C GLN A 635 -28.34 -9.89 -18.34
N GLN A 636 -27.29 -10.68 -18.10
CA GLN A 636 -25.93 -10.25 -18.36
C GLN A 636 -25.83 -9.85 -19.83
N ILE A 637 -25.57 -8.57 -20.10
CA ILE A 637 -25.22 -8.10 -21.44
C ILE A 637 -23.74 -8.43 -21.63
N PRO A 638 -23.36 -9.31 -22.58
CA PRO A 638 -21.95 -9.51 -22.89
C PRO A 638 -21.41 -8.20 -23.46
N ILE A 639 -20.31 -7.70 -22.89
CA ILE A 639 -19.67 -6.47 -23.37
C ILE A 639 -19.12 -6.75 -24.77
N ARG A 640 -19.85 -6.32 -25.79
CA ARG A 640 -19.29 -6.03 -27.11
C ARG A 640 -18.81 -4.60 -27.11
N GLU A 641 -17.70 -4.38 -27.80
CA GLU A 641 -16.96 -3.14 -27.85
C GLU A 641 -17.85 -1.95 -28.27
N LEU A 642 -17.78 -0.87 -27.49
CA LEU A 642 -18.24 0.46 -27.90
C LEU A 642 -17.03 1.41 -27.89
N PRO A 643 -16.84 2.24 -28.95
CA PRO A 643 -15.57 2.90 -29.18
C PRO A 643 -15.32 4.13 -28.27
N SER A 644 -14.04 4.44 -28.10
CA SER A 644 -13.51 5.54 -27.29
C SER A 644 -14.11 6.92 -27.63
N PRO A 645 -14.56 7.71 -26.62
CA PRO A 645 -15.01 9.08 -26.79
C PRO A 645 -13.87 10.12 -26.78
N TYR A 646 -12.70 9.82 -27.36
CA TYR A 646 -11.60 10.79 -27.54
C TYR A 646 -11.63 11.47 -28.92
N ARG A 647 -12.43 12.54 -29.06
CA ARG A 647 -12.25 13.59 -30.09
C ARG A 647 -12.86 14.92 -29.61
N ARG A 648 -12.01 15.93 -29.41
CA ARG A 648 -12.43 17.31 -29.12
C ARG A 648 -12.89 18.00 -30.42
N PRO A 649 -14.01 18.76 -30.41
CA PRO A 649 -14.19 19.89 -31.32
C PRO A 649 -13.28 21.04 -30.87
N SER A 650 -12.60 21.70 -31.82
CA SER A 650 -11.93 22.98 -31.58
C SER A 650 -12.92 24.13 -31.72
N ILE A 651 -12.82 25.15 -30.86
CA ILE A 651 -13.55 26.41 -31.00
C ILE A 651 -12.55 27.57 -30.82
N ASN A 652 -12.38 28.36 -31.88
CA ASN A 652 -11.63 29.61 -31.85
C ASN A 652 -12.60 30.80 -31.78
N SER A 653 -12.27 31.75 -30.90
CA SER A 653 -12.48 33.20 -31.02
C SER A 653 -13.89 33.81 -31.24
N THR A 654 -14.17 34.78 -30.36
CA THR A 654 -14.89 36.07 -30.59
C THR A 654 -16.44 36.13 -30.59
N PRO A 655 -17.06 37.29 -30.20
CA PRO A 655 -18.25 37.24 -29.34
C PRO A 655 -19.43 38.20 -29.68
N MET A 656 -20.64 37.86 -29.18
CA MET A 656 -21.80 38.72 -28.87
C MET A 656 -22.79 37.88 -28.02
N GLY A 657 -23.62 38.40 -27.09
CA GLY A 657 -23.69 39.74 -26.49
C GLY A 657 -25.01 39.95 -25.71
N LEU A 658 -24.96 40.59 -24.53
CA LEU A 658 -26.08 41.12 -23.70
C LEU A 658 -27.10 40.10 -23.11
N GLY A 659 -27.51 40.29 -21.84
CA GLY A 659 -28.58 39.45 -21.26
C GLY A 659 -28.97 39.58 -19.77
N ILE A 660 -28.16 40.19 -18.88
CA ILE A 660 -28.47 40.24 -17.43
C ILE A 660 -28.30 41.66 -16.85
N ARG A 661 -29.37 42.24 -16.28
CA ARG A 661 -29.37 43.23 -15.18
C ARG A 661 -30.79 43.64 -14.74
N ARG A 662 -30.91 44.12 -13.48
CA ARG A 662 -32.14 44.40 -12.70
C ARG A 662 -32.84 43.11 -12.20
N ILE A 663 -33.34 43.00 -10.96
CA ILE A 663 -33.44 43.98 -9.84
C ILE A 663 -32.78 43.43 -8.56
N LEU A 664 -31.84 44.19 -7.98
CA LEU A 664 -31.41 44.11 -6.58
C LEU A 664 -30.85 45.49 -6.16
N ARG A 665 -31.49 46.22 -5.21
CA ARG A 665 -30.89 47.29 -4.38
C ARG A 665 -31.86 48.01 -3.41
N SER A 666 -31.85 47.57 -2.16
CA SER A 666 -32.16 48.29 -0.90
C SER A 666 -31.93 47.26 0.21
N GLY A 667 -30.99 47.36 1.17
CA GLY A 667 -30.65 48.48 2.05
C GLY A 667 -31.37 48.26 3.40
N VAL A 668 -30.75 48.23 4.59
CA VAL A 668 -29.43 48.72 5.05
C VAL A 668 -28.87 47.88 6.24
N ASN A 669 -27.54 47.75 6.29
CA ASN A 669 -26.56 47.38 7.36
C ASN A 669 -26.97 46.86 8.78
N GLN A 670 -26.31 45.74 9.16
CA GLN A 670 -25.63 45.43 10.45
C GLN A 670 -26.43 45.23 11.76
N PRO A 671 -25.86 44.52 12.79
CA PRO A 671 -25.02 43.31 12.73
C PRO A 671 -25.41 42.22 13.78
N ASN A 672 -24.75 41.06 13.75
CA ASN A 672 -24.69 40.00 14.79
C ASN A 672 -26.02 39.47 15.38
N LEU A 673 -26.57 38.41 14.76
CA LEU A 673 -27.15 37.21 15.40
C LEU A 673 -27.55 36.20 14.29
N TYR A 674 -28.00 35.00 14.66
CA TYR A 674 -28.52 33.94 13.77
C TYR A 674 -27.52 33.30 12.80
N THR A 675 -26.63 32.47 13.34
CA THR A 675 -25.90 31.44 12.58
C THR A 675 -26.24 30.05 13.11
N GLU A 676 -27.33 29.44 12.62
CA GLU A 676 -27.49 27.97 12.59
C GLU A 676 -28.68 27.49 11.73
N GLU A 677 -29.83 28.17 11.76
CA GLU A 677 -31.10 27.66 11.17
C GLU A 677 -31.17 27.61 9.63
N LEU A 678 -30.21 28.18 8.89
CA LEU A 678 -30.28 28.34 7.43
C LEU A 678 -29.52 27.28 6.61
N SER A 679 -28.87 26.30 7.23
CA SER A 679 -28.28 25.15 6.53
C SER A 679 -29.34 24.12 6.09
N LEU A 680 -30.33 23.85 6.96
CA LEU A 680 -31.38 22.83 6.77
C LEU A 680 -32.32 23.06 5.58
N LEU A 681 -32.37 24.28 5.04
CA LEU A 681 -33.31 24.67 3.98
C LEU A 681 -32.75 24.51 2.56
N HIS A 682 -31.46 24.21 2.40
CA HIS A 682 -30.83 24.09 1.08
C HIS A 682 -30.74 22.65 0.53
N ASP A 683 -30.95 21.65 1.39
CA ASP A 683 -30.96 20.21 1.03
C ASP A 683 -32.34 19.71 0.57
N LEU A 684 -33.35 20.58 0.53
CA LEU A 684 -34.77 20.23 0.31
C LEU A 684 -35.21 20.25 -1.17
N VAL A 685 -34.28 20.42 -2.11
CA VAL A 685 -34.53 20.38 -3.56
C VAL A 685 -33.45 19.54 -4.26
N PHE A 686 -33.86 18.64 -5.17
CA PHE A 686 -33.05 17.62 -5.87
C PHE A 686 -32.70 16.33 -5.11
N VAL A 687 -33.71 15.54 -4.76
CA VAL A 687 -33.60 14.06 -4.83
C VAL A 687 -34.74 13.50 -5.67
N ASN A 688 -34.40 12.90 -6.81
CA ASN A 688 -35.25 11.97 -7.53
C ASN A 688 -34.55 10.59 -7.53
N TYR A 689 -35.27 9.48 -7.70
CA TYR A 689 -34.78 8.09 -7.54
C TYR A 689 -34.56 7.52 -6.12
N ALA A 690 -35.21 8.06 -5.07
CA ALA A 690 -35.28 7.42 -3.73
C ALA A 690 -36.71 7.00 -3.29
N ALA A 691 -37.69 7.08 -4.19
CA ALA A 691 -39.12 7.25 -3.87
C ALA A 691 -39.92 6.02 -3.36
N ARG A 692 -39.34 5.12 -2.54
CA ARG A 692 -40.08 3.98 -1.94
C ARG A 692 -39.95 3.76 -0.43
N MET A 693 -38.93 4.29 0.24
CA MET A 693 -38.89 4.34 1.72
C MET A 693 -39.35 5.70 2.26
N THR A 694 -39.00 6.79 1.56
CA THR A 694 -39.19 8.15 2.07
C THR A 694 -40.64 8.55 2.29
N HIS A 695 -41.61 7.95 1.57
CA HIS A 695 -43.02 8.38 1.63
C HIS A 695 -43.68 8.19 3.01
N LEU A 696 -43.28 7.23 3.84
CA LEU A 696 -43.78 7.17 5.23
C LEU A 696 -43.07 8.20 6.13
N VAL A 697 -41.75 8.34 5.99
CA VAL A 697 -40.95 9.25 6.84
C VAL A 697 -41.33 10.71 6.58
N LEU A 698 -41.51 11.10 5.31
CA LEU A 698 -41.93 12.46 4.95
C LEU A 698 -43.29 12.82 5.55
N ILE A 699 -44.23 11.87 5.60
CA ILE A 699 -45.56 12.08 6.20
C ILE A 699 -45.42 12.31 7.73
N CYS A 700 -44.61 11.50 8.42
CA CYS A 700 -44.37 11.69 9.86
C CYS A 700 -43.70 13.04 10.16
N SER A 701 -42.62 13.39 9.46
CA SER A 701 -41.89 14.64 9.70
C SER A 701 -42.67 15.89 9.27
N LEU A 702 -43.52 15.81 8.24
CA LEU A 702 -44.46 16.90 7.92
C LEU A 702 -45.49 17.11 9.04
N ILE A 703 -45.98 16.03 9.68
CA ILE A 703 -46.90 16.13 10.82
C ILE A 703 -46.21 16.77 12.04
N GLU A 704 -44.95 16.43 12.33
CA GLU A 704 -44.17 17.12 13.39
C GLU A 704 -43.92 18.59 13.08
N TRP A 705 -43.60 18.94 11.83
CA TRP A 705 -43.33 20.33 11.44
C TRP A 705 -44.57 21.22 11.49
N PHE A 706 -45.70 20.76 10.93
CA PHE A 706 -46.98 21.47 11.01
C PHE A 706 -47.54 21.58 12.45
N SER A 707 -47.05 20.76 13.39
CA SER A 707 -47.45 20.85 14.81
C SER A 707 -46.76 21.97 15.59
N ASN A 708 -45.74 22.64 15.02
CA ASN A 708 -44.87 23.59 15.74
C ASN A 708 -44.86 25.03 15.19
N VAL A 709 -45.71 25.38 14.22
CA VAL A 709 -45.78 26.73 13.63
C VAL A 709 -47.09 27.45 14.03
N PRO A 710 -47.06 28.48 14.90
CA PRO A 710 -48.26 29.08 15.49
C PRO A 710 -48.78 30.32 14.73
N TYR A 711 -48.82 30.31 13.39
CA TYR A 711 -49.46 31.38 12.59
C TYR A 711 -50.14 30.85 11.32
N GLU A 712 -51.20 31.53 10.87
CA GLU A 712 -52.01 31.14 9.71
C GLU A 712 -51.25 31.32 8.39
N PHE A 713 -51.10 30.24 7.61
CA PHE A 713 -50.72 30.31 6.20
C PHE A 713 -51.45 29.23 5.37
N THR A 714 -52.28 29.64 4.42
CA THR A 714 -53.10 28.73 3.60
C THR A 714 -52.33 28.28 2.35
N ALA A 715 -51.59 27.18 2.44
CA ALA A 715 -50.88 26.58 1.30
C ALA A 715 -51.74 25.51 0.60
N TRP A 716 -52.13 25.74 -0.66
CA TRP A 716 -52.80 24.75 -1.50
C TRP A 716 -51.78 23.80 -2.13
N ILE A 717 -51.66 22.56 -1.60
CA ILE A 717 -50.90 21.50 -2.26
C ILE A 717 -51.81 20.84 -3.30
N ASN A 718 -51.61 21.20 -4.57
CA ASN A 718 -52.35 20.61 -5.69
C ASN A 718 -51.68 19.29 -6.10
N ILE A 719 -52.23 18.15 -5.66
CA ILE A 719 -51.72 16.82 -6.01
C ILE A 719 -52.29 16.42 -7.38
N ASP A 720 -51.50 16.62 -8.43
CA ASP A 720 -51.89 16.30 -9.79
C ASP A 720 -51.82 14.77 -10.04
N ILE A 721 -52.97 14.10 -9.88
CA ILE A 721 -53.09 12.65 -10.09
C ILE A 721 -53.19 12.39 -11.60
N GLY A 722 -52.04 12.29 -12.26
CA GLY A 722 -51.93 12.06 -13.70
C GLY A 722 -52.65 10.80 -14.17
N GLN A 723 -53.88 10.97 -14.69
CA GLN A 723 -54.63 9.89 -15.33
C GLN A 723 -54.03 9.55 -16.70
N SER A 724 -53.70 8.27 -16.89
CA SER A 724 -53.29 7.71 -18.18
C SER A 724 -54.48 7.58 -19.14
N LEU A 725 -54.93 8.69 -19.73
CA LEU A 725 -55.91 8.70 -20.83
C LEU A 725 -55.25 9.04 -22.18
N ALA A 726 -54.43 8.11 -22.67
CA ALA A 726 -53.90 8.13 -24.04
C ALA A 726 -54.98 7.74 -25.07
N GLY A 727 -56.04 8.54 -25.17
CA GLY A 727 -57.06 8.46 -26.22
C GLY A 727 -56.65 9.26 -27.46
N ASN A 728 -56.90 8.73 -28.65
CA ASN A 728 -56.50 9.31 -29.93
C ASN A 728 -56.91 10.78 -30.11
N PHE A 729 -55.94 11.66 -30.41
CA PHE A 729 -56.19 12.85 -31.24
C PHE A 729 -54.98 13.17 -32.14
N VAL A 730 -55.27 13.42 -33.42
CA VAL A 730 -54.28 13.71 -34.47
C VAL A 730 -54.49 15.15 -34.98
N PRO A 731 -53.47 16.01 -34.93
CA PRO A 731 -53.39 17.20 -35.76
C PRO A 731 -52.66 16.89 -37.08
N VAL A 732 -53.30 17.13 -38.22
CA VAL A 732 -52.73 16.87 -39.56
C VAL A 732 -51.99 18.09 -40.09
N SER A 733 -50.74 17.94 -40.54
CA SER A 733 -50.18 18.83 -41.57
C SER A 733 -48.95 18.28 -42.34
N LYS A 734 -49.14 18.12 -43.67
CA LYS A 734 -48.14 18.29 -44.76
C LYS A 734 -47.00 17.27 -44.96
N VAL A 735 -47.31 16.28 -45.80
CA VAL A 735 -46.43 15.55 -46.75
C VAL A 735 -45.98 16.51 -47.89
N PRO A 736 -44.72 16.47 -48.38
CA PRO A 736 -44.29 15.67 -49.57
C PRO A 736 -43.27 14.56 -49.23
N LEU A 737 -43.25 13.38 -49.90
CA LEU A 737 -42.58 13.05 -51.19
C LEU A 737 -41.05 13.32 -51.17
N ASP A 738 -40.13 12.43 -51.56
CA ASP A 738 -40.18 11.01 -52.02
C ASP A 738 -38.72 10.43 -51.95
N SER A 739 -38.28 9.20 -52.30
CA SER A 739 -38.85 7.95 -52.88
C SER A 739 -37.90 6.75 -52.64
N HIS A 740 -38.31 5.53 -53.06
CA HIS A 740 -37.47 4.32 -53.34
C HIS A 740 -36.71 3.63 -52.17
N CYS A 741 -36.89 2.32 -51.90
CA CYS A 741 -36.49 1.09 -52.64
C CYS A 741 -34.97 0.77 -52.52
N ILE A 742 -34.46 -0.48 -52.39
CA ILE A 742 -35.08 -1.83 -52.40
C ILE A 742 -34.11 -2.90 -51.80
N HIS A 743 -34.64 -3.95 -51.15
CA HIS A 743 -34.03 -5.30 -50.91
C HIS A 743 -32.60 -5.47 -50.28
N HIS A 744 -32.07 -6.67 -49.94
CA HIS A 744 -32.61 -7.92 -49.32
C HIS A 744 -31.46 -8.93 -49.11
N ARG A 745 -31.42 -9.68 -47.99
CA ARG A 745 -30.59 -10.91 -47.77
C ARG A 745 -29.04 -10.73 -47.82
N ALA A 746 -28.20 -11.75 -47.58
CA ALA A 746 -28.17 -12.73 -46.47
C ALA A 746 -26.81 -13.48 -46.47
N SER A 747 -26.52 -14.19 -45.35
CA SER A 747 -25.77 -15.46 -45.26
C SER A 747 -24.29 -15.59 -45.70
N CYS A 748 -23.52 -16.13 -44.74
CA CYS A 748 -22.45 -17.15 -44.88
C CYS A 748 -20.99 -16.77 -45.26
N CYS A 749 -20.12 -17.03 -44.27
CA CYS A 749 -18.98 -17.97 -44.31
C CYS A 749 -17.96 -17.95 -45.47
N GLY A 750 -16.67 -17.79 -45.12
CA GLY A 750 -15.54 -18.19 -45.97
C GLY A 750 -14.18 -17.97 -45.29
N CYS A 751 -13.44 -19.04 -44.98
CA CYS A 751 -12.04 -18.95 -44.52
C CYS A 751 -11.11 -18.78 -45.73
N GLY A 752 -10.04 -17.96 -45.62
CA GLY A 752 -9.26 -17.57 -46.82
C GLY A 752 -7.87 -16.96 -46.60
N ASN A 753 -7.09 -17.54 -45.69
CA ASN A 753 -5.62 -17.65 -45.64
C ASN A 753 -4.69 -16.91 -46.68
N VAL A 754 -3.48 -16.55 -46.22
CA VAL A 754 -2.21 -16.20 -46.96
C VAL A 754 -1.83 -14.70 -47.09
N ARG A 755 -0.66 -14.40 -46.47
CA ARG A 755 0.44 -13.45 -46.80
C ARG A 755 0.21 -12.31 -47.83
N GLU A 756 0.73 -11.12 -47.53
CA GLU A 756 2.13 -10.75 -47.87
C GLU A 756 2.62 -9.51 -47.11
N ASN A 757 3.92 -9.20 -47.23
CA ASN A 757 4.58 -8.09 -46.53
C ASN A 757 4.31 -6.74 -47.20
N ASN A 758 4.44 -5.64 -46.46
CA ASN A 758 5.45 -4.62 -46.79
C ASN A 758 5.69 -3.63 -45.66
N ASP A 759 6.94 -3.16 -45.58
CA ASP A 759 7.45 -2.20 -44.61
C ASP A 759 6.98 -0.76 -44.89
N TYR A 760 7.02 0.09 -43.85
CA TYR A 760 7.88 1.29 -43.74
C TYR A 760 7.29 2.53 -43.03
N LEU A 761 8.18 3.20 -42.29
CA LEU A 761 8.31 4.65 -42.05
C LEU A 761 7.14 5.43 -41.41
N LEU A 762 7.31 5.66 -40.10
CA LEU A 762 7.52 6.99 -39.48
C LEU A 762 6.73 8.21 -40.02
N ALA A 763 5.84 8.72 -39.15
CA ALA A 763 5.64 10.15 -38.89
C ALA A 763 5.20 10.34 -37.43
#